data_AF-A0A6M4MI94-F1
#
_entry.id   AF-A0A6M4MI94-F1
#
_cell.length_a   1.000
_cell.length_b   1.000
_cell.length_c   1.000
_cell.angle_alpha   90.00
_cell.angle_beta   90.00
_cell.angle_gamma   90.00
#
_symmetry.space_group_name_H-M   'P 1'
#
loop_
_entity.id
_entity.type
_entity.pdbx_description
1 polymer ?
#
loop_
_entity_poly.entity_id
_entity_poly.type
_entity_poly.pdbx_seq_one_letter_code
_entity_poly.pdbx_strand_id
1 'polypeptide(L)'
;MAIRPAHFKSRTLSLIISSVFSVAATNVSSQPLQTAFLLNTSVSSGAVIPLAGILTSAQAGDTGIEQNSPGSVTFYVNTSDWADVHYQVNGGGQQNIRMTIEAGQNVTHLNGLSVDDEITYWFTYLQSNGSVTDTSPVTYTVTAEDSDPDGDSPSGVIVEAEDYANYFDTTTGNAGGEFRSDDVDIEATGDSGGGFNVGWTAAGEWLEYTVELNAGTYDVSARVASETGGAGFSLSLDGNTFASQSVVSTGGWQNFETRSTGQLTVSDSGSHRLRVNVTGGEFNLNWIAFAPSSAGESDTDNDGVSDSHDRCPNTAAGVQVDHDGCVVVSTGSIVPLYDSSTALEPAISFDRGDALVTRFADRGRDRHAKEDQFQIYDHYLSHYWTHRTAQFQIVDYVAKGGSSLEITFVTEWKLGAREFRAFYRGLNTVAEYHGNYFGGGAVVELDHGSYDYDFNKISDVGEQYRYQVIIEDYRPLNWEPSNGTIPLEIGQRMEFEASQFLDGAPEGRDNYYGTTYLYIVGQGLVPWKTKGDFADKSSEREDSYPIAEAGWLGGHTTLPYNYTHEPDNHFMQMATNLSNVNGQAFVQGRRIHHSSFIDGKHNEHVSENGIFTDVVGKAGPHYITASCAGCHERNGRAAPVEPGEPLVKWQFKVADINGNADPLLGYVLQPNNIGINDATDGEGQVVIDSWTENNGLRSPNYQFSKSTPARFSARIAPQLVGLGLLEAIPENTVLSREDVNDDNGDGISGKAQRVADAQTGETRLGRFGWKAGKADIRHQVAGAFNTDMGVTNSLFPNPDCGSSQTECGSSGVEVSDAKLDMMVKYISLLGVRAQRDLDDPSVQNGKSLFSQIGCNGCHVETMETSQFHPLAELRGQTIHPYTDLLLHDMGEGLADNLGEGNATGAEWRTTPLWGIGLSACVTGGVTNDIGGQGNEYCTPEHSYLHDGRARSIEEAILWHGGEAEASRIAFESLSASDQSAVLAFLNSL
;
A
#
# COMPACT_ATOMS: atom_id res chain seq x y z
N MET A 1 -10.13 -59.42 -20.54
CA MET A 1 -10.15 -60.42 -21.65
C MET A 1 -9.86 -59.66 -22.93
N ALA A 2 -8.87 -60.08 -23.75
CA ALA A 2 -8.31 -59.32 -24.89
C ALA A 2 -7.61 -57.98 -24.49
N ILE A 3 -6.29 -57.78 -24.67
CA ILE A 3 -5.53 -57.42 -25.90
C ILE A 3 -5.84 -55.97 -26.32
N ARG A 4 -4.94 -54.98 -26.50
CA ARG A 4 -3.47 -54.70 -26.49
C ARG A 4 -3.35 -53.25 -27.09
N PRO A 5 -2.16 -52.61 -27.24
CA PRO A 5 -1.00 -52.51 -26.35
C PRO A 5 -0.44 -51.05 -26.22
N ALA A 6 0.38 -50.79 -25.20
CA ALA A 6 1.40 -49.73 -25.22
C ALA A 6 2.77 -50.33 -24.85
N HIS A 7 3.86 -49.75 -25.31
CA HIS A 7 5.17 -50.43 -25.35
C HIS A 7 6.06 -50.19 -24.12
N PHE A 8 6.50 -51.29 -23.49
CA PHE A 8 7.64 -51.31 -22.57
C PHE A 8 8.94 -50.84 -23.26
N LYS A 9 9.75 -50.06 -22.53
CA LYS A 9 11.19 -50.31 -22.45
C LYS A 9 11.58 -50.51 -20.99
N SER A 10 12.40 -51.51 -20.75
CA SER A 10 12.87 -51.93 -19.42
C SER A 10 14.39 -52.00 -19.43
N ARG A 11 15.03 -51.57 -18.34
CA ARG A 11 16.10 -52.28 -17.60
C ARG A 11 16.68 -51.36 -16.52
N THR A 12 17.34 -51.84 -15.46
CA THR A 12 17.24 -53.09 -14.67
C THR A 12 18.21 -52.92 -13.49
N LEU A 13 17.70 -53.11 -12.27
CA LEU A 13 18.37 -53.68 -11.08
C LEU A 13 19.92 -53.69 -11.03
N SER A 14 20.49 -53.12 -9.97
CA SER A 14 21.66 -53.73 -9.31
C SER A 14 21.61 -53.50 -7.80
N LEU A 15 22.06 -54.49 -7.03
CA LEU A 15 21.94 -54.55 -5.57
C LEU A 15 23.30 -54.91 -4.97
N ILE A 16 23.81 -54.12 -4.02
CA ILE A 16 25.03 -54.45 -3.24
C ILE A 16 24.76 -54.19 -1.75
N ILE A 17 25.32 -55.05 -0.89
CA ILE A 17 25.12 -55.12 0.56
C ILE A 17 26.49 -55.11 1.24
N SER A 18 26.72 -54.30 2.28
CA SER A 18 27.61 -54.61 3.43
C SER A 18 27.67 -53.53 4.54
N SER A 19 26.67 -53.57 5.42
CA SER A 19 26.78 -53.76 6.88
C SER A 19 28.12 -53.60 7.66
N VAL A 20 27.98 -53.10 8.91
CA VAL A 20 28.82 -53.25 10.15
C VAL A 20 30.22 -52.60 10.22
N PHE A 21 30.44 -51.61 11.13
CA PHE A 21 30.95 -51.87 12.50
C PHE A 21 30.84 -50.66 13.46
N SER A 22 31.05 -50.94 14.76
CA SER A 22 30.95 -50.04 15.92
C SER A 22 32.28 -50.00 16.69
N VAL A 23 32.53 -48.95 17.50
CA VAL A 23 33.21 -49.00 18.82
C VAL A 23 33.16 -47.61 19.50
N ALA A 24 33.26 -47.56 20.83
CA ALA A 24 33.19 -46.34 21.66
C ALA A 24 34.35 -46.20 22.67
N ALA A 25 34.67 -44.97 23.09
CA ALA A 25 35.44 -44.56 24.28
C ALA A 25 35.39 -43.00 24.37
N THR A 26 35.15 -42.21 25.44
CA THR A 26 34.99 -42.28 26.92
C THR A 26 36.01 -41.38 27.65
N ASN A 27 35.50 -40.51 28.54
CA ASN A 27 36.05 -40.06 29.84
C ASN A 27 36.88 -38.77 30.02
N VAL A 28 36.81 -38.30 31.29
CA VAL A 28 37.57 -37.25 32.02
C VAL A 28 37.18 -35.80 31.66
N SER A 29 36.57 -34.91 32.45
CA SER A 29 36.23 -34.71 33.90
C SER A 29 37.05 -33.65 34.65
N SER A 30 36.40 -32.64 35.25
CA SER A 30 36.58 -32.16 36.65
C SER A 30 35.93 -30.78 36.92
N GLN A 31 35.59 -30.54 38.19
CA GLN A 31 35.20 -29.24 38.81
C GLN A 31 36.12 -29.03 40.06
N PRO A 32 35.85 -28.21 41.11
CA PRO A 32 34.85 -27.13 41.33
C PRO A 32 35.43 -25.87 42.06
N LEU A 33 34.52 -24.97 42.51
CA LEU A 33 34.44 -24.21 43.80
C LEU A 33 33.82 -22.80 43.53
N GLN A 34 32.68 -22.39 44.13
CA GLN A 34 32.39 -21.98 45.52
C GLN A 34 33.07 -20.63 45.92
N THR A 35 32.45 -19.67 46.65
CA THR A 35 31.37 -19.78 47.68
C THR A 35 30.70 -18.41 48.02
N ALA A 36 29.42 -18.40 48.48
CA ALA A 36 28.83 -17.63 49.63
C ALA A 36 28.95 -16.06 49.75
N PHE A 37 28.20 -15.27 50.55
CA PHE A 37 26.96 -15.30 51.42
C PHE A 37 26.77 -13.86 52.03
N LEU A 38 25.67 -13.34 52.65
CA LEU A 38 24.23 -13.66 52.86
C LEU A 38 23.47 -12.44 53.48
N LEU A 39 22.15 -12.33 53.23
CA LEU A 39 21.05 -11.82 54.11
C LEU A 39 20.85 -10.35 54.55
N ASN A 40 19.63 -9.84 54.23
CA ASN A 40 18.58 -9.21 55.06
C ASN A 40 18.87 -8.23 56.23
N THR A 41 18.07 -7.15 56.27
CA THR A 41 16.98 -6.96 57.28
C THR A 41 15.80 -6.17 56.66
N SER A 42 14.68 -6.02 57.38
CA SER A 42 13.39 -5.47 56.90
C SER A 42 12.68 -4.63 58.00
N VAL A 43 11.59 -3.91 57.63
CA VAL A 43 10.31 -3.70 58.40
C VAL A 43 9.66 -2.30 58.23
N SER A 44 8.43 -2.30 57.68
CA SER A 44 7.23 -1.44 57.87
C SER A 44 7.20 0.10 57.69
N SER A 45 6.31 0.51 56.77
CA SER A 45 5.13 1.39 56.99
C SER A 45 5.25 2.86 57.44
N GLY A 46 4.60 3.75 56.67
CA GLY A 46 4.07 5.02 57.17
C GLY A 46 4.09 6.17 56.15
N ALA A 47 3.01 6.38 55.39
CA ALA A 47 2.92 7.49 54.42
C ALA A 47 2.27 8.75 55.01
N VAL A 48 2.96 9.89 54.93
CA VAL A 48 2.39 11.25 55.01
C VAL A 48 3.20 12.17 54.07
N ILE A 49 2.51 13.03 53.32
CA ILE A 49 3.00 13.98 52.30
C ILE A 49 2.25 15.31 52.52
N PRO A 50 2.73 16.53 52.17
CA PRO A 50 4.09 16.98 51.76
C PRO A 50 4.65 18.12 52.66
N LEU A 51 5.90 18.54 52.43
CA LEU A 51 6.21 19.91 51.95
C LEU A 51 7.63 19.98 51.36
N ALA A 52 7.90 20.96 50.50
CA ALA A 52 9.12 21.04 49.70
C ALA A 52 10.39 21.37 50.49
N GLY A 53 11.51 20.74 50.08
CA GLY A 53 12.87 21.12 50.41
C GLY A 53 13.70 21.06 49.13
N ILE A 54 14.36 22.17 48.77
CA ILE A 54 14.96 22.35 47.44
C ILE A 54 16.28 21.58 47.33
N LEU A 55 16.35 20.66 46.37
CA LEU A 55 17.56 20.36 45.63
C LEU A 55 17.41 21.07 44.28
N THR A 56 18.33 21.97 43.94
CA THR A 56 18.39 22.60 42.63
C THR A 56 18.95 21.59 41.63
N SER A 57 18.09 21.08 40.74
CA SER A 57 18.54 20.56 39.45
C SER A 57 19.28 21.67 38.70
N ALA A 58 20.31 21.31 37.93
CA ALA A 58 20.83 22.21 36.89
C ALA A 58 19.70 22.52 35.90
N GLN A 59 19.70 23.74 35.36
CA GLN A 59 18.70 24.17 34.40
C GLN A 59 19.12 23.69 33.01
N ALA A 60 18.20 23.09 32.25
CA ALA A 60 18.46 22.77 30.85
C ALA A 60 18.53 24.09 30.05
N GLY A 61 19.53 24.21 29.16
CA GLY A 61 19.74 25.38 28.29
C GLY A 61 21.03 26.16 28.53
N ASP A 62 21.70 26.02 29.68
CA ASP A 62 22.89 26.86 30.00
C ASP A 62 24.18 26.42 29.28
N THR A 63 24.30 25.16 28.86
CA THR A 63 25.51 24.58 28.22
C THR A 63 25.15 23.44 27.27
N GLY A 64 25.85 23.26 26.16
CA GLY A 64 25.61 22.13 25.25
C GLY A 64 26.66 21.90 24.16
N ILE A 65 26.34 20.97 23.27
CA ILE A 65 27.07 20.66 22.04
C ILE A 65 26.06 20.59 20.89
N GLU A 66 26.49 21.02 19.71
CA GLU A 66 25.69 21.15 18.49
C GLU A 66 26.53 20.66 17.30
N GLN A 67 25.92 19.98 16.33
CA GLN A 67 26.64 19.48 15.14
C GLN A 67 26.29 20.35 13.93
N ASN A 68 27.27 21.13 13.46
CA ASN A 68 27.10 21.99 12.29
C ASN A 68 27.42 21.28 10.96
N SER A 69 28.03 20.09 10.99
CA SER A 69 28.15 19.18 9.85
C SER A 69 28.70 17.81 10.28
N PRO A 70 28.67 16.75 9.45
CA PRO A 70 29.26 15.43 9.74
C PRO A 70 30.78 15.41 9.99
N GLY A 71 31.44 16.57 9.91
CA GLY A 71 32.85 16.76 10.27
C GLY A 71 33.10 17.89 11.28
N SER A 72 32.06 18.49 11.87
CA SER A 72 32.21 19.61 12.82
C SER A 72 31.12 19.70 13.90
N VAL A 73 31.54 20.02 15.13
CA VAL A 73 30.64 20.34 16.24
C VAL A 73 31.03 21.65 16.92
N THR A 74 30.06 22.33 17.51
CA THR A 74 30.27 23.53 18.34
C THR A 74 29.88 23.23 19.78
N PHE A 75 30.80 23.46 20.71
CA PHE A 75 30.48 23.49 22.14
C PHE A 75 30.06 24.91 22.54
N TYR A 76 29.01 25.06 23.36
CA TYR A 76 28.53 26.36 23.81
C TYR A 76 28.23 26.45 25.31
N VAL A 77 28.39 27.65 25.88
CA VAL A 77 28.05 28.01 27.26
C VAL A 77 27.42 29.42 27.29
N ASN A 78 26.20 29.51 27.82
CA ASN A 78 25.40 30.74 27.90
C ASN A 78 25.79 31.60 29.12
N THR A 79 27.05 32.00 29.19
CA THR A 79 27.56 33.03 30.12
C THR A 79 28.29 34.14 29.37
N SER A 80 28.21 35.37 29.88
CA SER A 80 28.96 36.53 29.37
C SER A 80 30.30 36.76 30.09
N ASP A 81 30.59 35.95 31.10
CA ASP A 81 31.89 35.84 31.76
C ASP A 81 32.71 34.71 31.10
N TRP A 82 33.70 34.12 31.76
CA TRP A 82 34.53 33.05 31.15
C TRP A 82 33.94 31.63 31.26
N ALA A 83 34.19 30.81 30.24
CA ALA A 83 34.02 29.36 30.25
C ALA A 83 35.26 28.60 29.73
N ASP A 84 35.47 27.37 30.20
CA ASP A 84 36.41 26.37 29.70
C ASP A 84 35.63 25.11 29.29
N VAL A 85 35.97 24.52 28.14
CA VAL A 85 35.48 23.19 27.71
C VAL A 85 36.59 22.15 27.82
N HIS A 86 36.22 20.97 28.29
CA HIS A 86 37.08 19.80 28.46
C HIS A 86 36.51 18.67 27.60
N TYR A 87 37.31 18.03 26.74
CA TYR A 87 36.79 16.96 25.87
C TYR A 87 37.83 15.89 25.49
N GLN A 88 37.33 14.71 25.10
CA GLN A 88 38.06 13.57 24.55
C GLN A 88 37.29 13.03 23.33
N VAL A 89 37.95 12.89 22.18
CA VAL A 89 37.39 12.19 21.00
C VAL A 89 37.92 10.75 20.99
N ASN A 90 37.05 9.76 20.80
CA ASN A 90 37.34 8.33 20.76
C ASN A 90 38.22 7.82 21.91
N GLY A 91 37.92 8.27 23.14
CA GLY A 91 38.71 7.96 24.35
C GLY A 91 40.14 8.51 24.33
N GLY A 92 40.47 9.44 23.42
CA GLY A 92 41.78 10.04 23.23
C GLY A 92 42.26 10.96 24.36
N GLY A 93 43.36 11.67 24.15
CA GLY A 93 43.91 12.57 25.17
C GLY A 93 43.03 13.77 25.44
N GLN A 94 42.68 14.01 26.71
CA GLN A 94 41.82 15.11 27.15
C GLN A 94 42.38 16.49 26.75
N GLN A 95 41.60 17.23 25.95
CA GLN A 95 41.81 18.64 25.66
C GLN A 95 41.12 19.51 26.69
N ASN A 96 41.63 20.73 26.90
CA ASN A 96 41.13 21.70 27.86
C ASN A 96 41.27 23.09 27.23
N ILE A 97 40.17 23.71 26.81
CA ILE A 97 40.15 24.90 25.94
C ILE A 97 39.38 26.03 26.63
N ARG A 98 40.01 27.21 26.75
CA ARG A 98 39.33 28.47 27.09
C ARG A 98 38.47 28.86 25.91
N MET A 99 37.16 28.96 26.13
CA MET A 99 36.18 29.29 25.10
C MET A 99 36.30 30.76 24.66
N THR A 100 35.88 31.06 23.43
CA THR A 100 35.84 32.41 22.86
C THR A 100 34.44 33.00 22.97
N ILE A 101 34.30 34.31 23.22
CA ILE A 101 32.98 34.96 23.24
C ILE A 101 32.64 35.45 21.85
N GLU A 102 31.60 34.86 21.26
CA GLU A 102 31.13 35.10 19.88
C GLU A 102 29.60 35.25 19.94
N ALA A 103 29.04 36.24 19.23
CA ALA A 103 27.65 36.73 19.37
C ALA A 103 27.15 37.11 20.79
N GLY A 104 27.94 36.89 21.86
CA GLY A 104 27.56 37.08 23.27
C GLY A 104 27.58 35.79 24.10
N GLN A 105 27.79 34.65 23.46
CA GLN A 105 27.89 33.30 24.04
C GLN A 105 29.36 32.86 24.10
N ASN A 106 29.75 32.00 25.04
CA ASN A 106 31.06 31.34 24.99
C ASN A 106 30.96 30.11 24.07
N VAL A 107 31.78 30.04 23.01
CA VAL A 107 31.80 28.95 22.02
C VAL A 107 33.18 28.30 21.88
N THR A 108 33.23 27.10 21.29
CA THR A 108 34.45 26.46 20.77
C THR A 108 34.08 25.47 19.67
N HIS A 109 34.53 25.71 18.45
CA HIS A 109 34.34 24.81 17.32
C HIS A 109 35.41 23.69 17.30
N LEU A 110 34.98 22.45 17.04
CA LEU A 110 35.82 21.27 16.89
C LEU A 110 35.57 20.67 15.50
N ASN A 111 36.59 20.73 14.64
CA ASN A 111 36.51 20.39 13.21
C ASN A 111 37.45 19.23 12.86
N GLY A 112 37.13 18.51 11.77
CA GLY A 112 37.90 17.36 11.30
C GLY A 112 37.54 16.06 11.99
N LEU A 113 36.28 15.97 12.44
CA LEU A 113 35.65 14.75 12.95
C LEU A 113 35.21 13.84 11.79
N SER A 114 34.79 12.63 12.13
CA SER A 114 34.07 11.70 11.25
C SER A 114 32.75 11.28 11.90
N VAL A 115 31.80 10.81 11.10
CA VAL A 115 30.62 10.08 11.60
C VAL A 115 31.08 8.92 12.50
N ASP A 116 30.32 8.65 13.56
CA ASP A 116 30.60 7.74 14.66
C ASP A 116 31.76 8.15 15.61
N ASP A 117 32.36 9.33 15.47
CA ASP A 117 33.32 9.84 16.47
C ASP A 117 32.62 10.09 17.82
N GLU A 118 33.09 9.40 18.87
CA GLU A 118 32.56 9.54 20.24
C GLU A 118 33.28 10.67 20.98
N ILE A 119 32.54 11.73 21.32
CA ILE A 119 33.03 12.94 21.99
C ILE A 119 32.52 12.95 23.44
N THR A 120 33.39 12.61 24.39
CA THR A 120 33.10 12.79 25.83
C THR A 120 33.57 14.16 26.31
N TYR A 121 32.68 15.00 26.84
CA TYR A 121 32.93 16.41 27.15
C TYR A 121 32.25 16.92 28.44
N TRP A 122 32.77 18.02 29.01
CA TRP A 122 32.19 18.77 30.13
C TRP A 122 32.73 20.22 30.18
N PHE A 123 32.13 21.07 31.03
CA PHE A 123 32.46 22.49 31.13
C PHE A 123 32.80 22.93 32.55
N THR A 124 33.80 23.79 32.71
CA THR A 124 33.99 24.62 33.91
C THR A 124 33.76 26.09 33.54
N TYR A 125 32.82 26.79 34.17
CA TYR A 125 32.46 28.17 33.83
C TYR A 125 32.00 29.01 35.02
N LEU A 126 32.04 30.34 34.86
CA LEU A 126 31.58 31.30 35.86
C LEU A 126 30.11 31.71 35.60
N GLN A 127 29.25 31.48 36.59
CA GLN A 127 27.85 31.92 36.57
C GLN A 127 27.72 33.42 36.84
N SER A 128 26.62 34.02 36.37
CA SER A 128 26.25 35.43 36.60
C SER A 128 26.12 35.85 38.08
N ASN A 129 26.00 34.89 39.00
CA ASN A 129 26.01 35.11 40.45
C ASN A 129 27.42 35.13 41.08
N GLY A 130 28.48 34.95 40.28
CA GLY A 130 29.87 34.95 40.71
C GLY A 130 30.39 33.61 41.26
N SER A 131 29.65 32.50 41.09
CA SER A 131 30.11 31.15 41.45
C SER A 131 30.62 30.37 40.24
N VAL A 132 31.70 29.61 40.42
CA VAL A 132 32.25 28.71 39.39
C VAL A 132 31.53 27.36 39.48
N THR A 133 31.09 26.85 38.33
CA THR A 133 30.43 25.56 38.15
C THR A 133 31.30 24.65 37.30
N ASP A 134 31.25 23.35 37.57
CA ASP A 134 31.88 22.28 36.77
C ASP A 134 30.80 21.22 36.49
N THR A 135 30.64 20.80 35.23
CA THR A 135 29.59 19.85 34.83
C THR A 135 30.07 18.40 34.88
N SER A 136 29.15 17.44 35.00
CA SER A 136 29.47 16.04 34.76
C SER A 136 29.90 15.82 33.30
N PRO A 137 30.81 14.87 33.01
CA PRO A 137 31.04 14.35 31.67
C PRO A 137 29.76 13.80 31.02
N VAL A 138 29.54 14.20 29.78
CA VAL A 138 28.48 13.72 28.87
C VAL A 138 29.15 13.22 27.59
N THR A 139 28.54 12.24 26.93
CA THR A 139 29.05 11.68 25.67
C THR A 139 28.09 12.04 24.52
N TYR A 140 28.65 12.49 23.41
CA TYR A 140 27.96 12.80 22.15
C TYR A 140 28.61 11.99 21.03
N THR A 141 27.84 11.50 20.05
CA THR A 141 28.35 10.78 18.88
C THR A 141 28.03 11.59 17.64
N VAL A 142 29.02 11.83 16.79
CA VAL A 142 28.83 12.55 15.52
C VAL A 142 27.96 11.71 14.57
N THR A 143 26.83 12.23 14.13
CA THR A 143 25.91 11.55 13.21
C THR A 143 26.25 11.86 11.75
N ALA A 144 25.66 11.12 10.82
CA ALA A 144 25.55 11.57 9.43
C ALA A 144 24.71 12.86 9.33
N GLU A 145 24.67 13.46 8.15
CA GLU A 145 23.61 14.41 7.78
C GLU A 145 22.28 13.66 7.75
N ASP A 146 21.23 14.29 8.27
CA ASP A 146 19.93 13.65 8.48
C ASP A 146 19.19 13.52 7.14
N SER A 147 18.99 12.28 6.68
CA SER A 147 18.24 11.98 5.47
C SER A 147 16.80 11.65 5.84
N ASP A 148 16.00 12.71 5.99
CA ASP A 148 14.58 12.74 6.33
C ASP A 148 13.73 11.67 5.58
N PRO A 149 12.87 10.86 6.26
CA PRO A 149 12.22 9.71 5.65
C PRO A 149 11.11 10.01 4.63
N ASP A 150 10.53 11.21 4.65
CA ASP A 150 9.30 11.54 3.91
C ASP A 150 9.55 12.13 2.50
N GLY A 151 10.80 12.38 2.12
CA GLY A 151 11.22 12.72 0.75
C GLY A 151 10.88 14.15 0.26
N ASP A 152 10.14 14.94 1.05
CA ASP A 152 9.75 16.32 0.73
C ASP A 152 10.86 17.35 1.07
N SER A 153 11.93 16.91 1.73
CA SER A 153 13.16 17.66 2.01
C SER A 153 14.12 17.64 0.80
N PRO A 154 14.33 18.76 0.08
CA PRO A 154 15.13 18.78 -1.14
C PRO A 154 16.62 18.54 -0.89
N SER A 155 17.23 17.63 -1.65
CA SER A 155 18.63 17.23 -1.49
C SER A 155 19.62 18.36 -1.84
N GLY A 156 20.01 19.17 -0.86
CA GLY A 156 20.82 20.35 -1.10
C GLY A 156 21.24 21.11 0.16
N VAL A 157 21.73 22.34 -0.03
CA VAL A 157 22.02 23.26 1.08
C VAL A 157 20.72 23.92 1.50
N ILE A 158 20.24 23.63 2.71
CA ILE A 158 19.06 24.28 3.31
C ILE A 158 19.52 25.49 4.14
N VAL A 159 18.66 26.51 4.20
CA VAL A 159 18.85 27.75 4.95
C VAL A 159 17.55 28.03 5.70
N GLU A 160 17.53 27.75 6.99
CA GLU A 160 16.40 28.07 7.88
C GLU A 160 16.20 29.59 7.97
N ALA A 161 14.95 30.05 8.07
CA ALA A 161 14.64 31.47 7.99
C ALA A 161 15.18 32.26 9.19
N GLU A 162 15.21 31.64 10.36
CA GLU A 162 15.67 32.21 11.62
C GLU A 162 17.21 32.38 11.73
N ASP A 163 17.98 31.67 10.90
CA ASP A 163 19.45 31.65 10.90
C ASP A 163 20.10 32.80 10.12
N TYR A 164 19.43 33.95 10.07
CA TYR A 164 19.98 35.14 9.44
C TYR A 164 21.17 35.71 10.22
N ALA A 165 22.20 36.10 9.48
CA ALA A 165 23.41 36.75 9.99
C ALA A 165 23.24 38.28 10.12
N ASN A 166 22.29 38.89 9.39
CA ASN A 166 21.99 40.32 9.40
C ASN A 166 20.56 40.56 8.89
N TYR A 167 19.90 41.65 9.29
CA TYR A 167 18.49 41.89 8.96
C TYR A 167 18.13 43.39 8.88
N PHE A 168 16.92 43.67 8.42
CA PHE A 168 16.23 44.94 8.61
C PHE A 168 14.73 44.70 8.80
N ASP A 169 14.25 44.99 9.99
CA ASP A 169 12.84 44.98 10.38
C ASP A 169 12.25 46.41 10.28
N THR A 170 10.95 46.56 10.03
CA THR A 170 10.27 47.88 10.01
C THR A 170 9.55 48.23 11.31
N THR A 171 9.46 47.28 12.24
CA THR A 171 8.78 47.38 13.53
C THR A 171 9.78 47.49 14.69
N THR A 172 9.52 46.90 15.86
CA THR A 172 10.43 46.88 17.02
C THR A 172 10.02 45.80 18.01
N GLY A 173 10.89 44.81 18.19
CA GLY A 173 10.76 43.66 19.08
C GLY A 173 9.90 42.52 18.53
N ASN A 174 10.55 41.36 18.34
CA ASN A 174 9.96 40.08 17.93
C ASN A 174 8.55 39.81 18.52
N ALA A 175 7.54 39.76 17.65
CA ALA A 175 6.13 39.59 17.95
C ALA A 175 5.71 38.15 18.29
N GLY A 176 6.38 37.15 17.70
CA GLY A 176 6.23 35.74 18.10
C GLY A 176 6.92 35.46 19.43
N GLY A 177 8.04 36.14 19.68
CA GLY A 177 8.76 36.20 20.95
C GLY A 177 9.71 35.03 21.24
N GLU A 178 9.92 34.15 20.26
CA GLU A 178 10.70 32.91 20.39
C GLU A 178 12.04 32.96 19.63
N PHE A 179 12.91 31.98 19.91
CA PHE A 179 14.29 31.80 19.40
C PHE A 179 15.28 32.94 19.71
N ARG A 180 14.97 34.20 19.36
CA ARG A 180 15.90 35.35 19.45
C ARG A 180 15.26 36.60 20.06
N SER A 181 16.10 37.60 20.34
CA SER A 181 15.75 38.83 21.08
C SER A 181 16.08 40.13 20.33
N ASP A 182 16.32 40.02 19.02
CA ASP A 182 16.34 41.11 18.05
C ASP A 182 14.90 41.53 17.65
N ASP A 183 14.78 42.42 16.66
CA ASP A 183 13.49 42.96 16.22
C ASP A 183 12.72 42.06 15.23
N VAL A 184 13.32 40.98 14.69
CA VAL A 184 12.66 40.10 13.68
C VAL A 184 11.62 39.19 14.33
N ASP A 185 10.44 39.13 13.73
CA ASP A 185 9.30 38.35 14.21
C ASP A 185 9.45 36.83 13.93
N ILE A 186 9.68 36.03 14.98
CA ILE A 186 9.93 34.58 14.94
C ILE A 186 8.99 33.85 15.90
N GLU A 187 8.27 32.85 15.40
CA GLU A 187 7.46 31.91 16.19
C GLU A 187 7.91 30.46 15.98
N ALA A 188 7.54 29.55 16.89
CA ALA A 188 7.76 28.12 16.71
C ALA A 188 6.83 27.56 15.61
N THR A 189 7.39 26.83 14.64
CA THR A 189 6.62 26.34 13.49
C THR A 189 5.82 25.08 13.82
N GLY A 190 4.67 24.94 13.16
CA GLY A 190 3.84 23.74 13.12
C GLY A 190 4.12 22.84 11.91
N ASP A 191 5.12 23.17 11.09
CA ASP A 191 5.53 22.39 9.93
C ASP A 191 6.16 21.04 10.30
N SER A 192 6.28 20.15 9.32
CA SER A 192 7.06 18.90 9.44
C SER A 192 8.51 19.22 9.79
N GLY A 193 9.08 18.47 10.75
CA GLY A 193 10.40 18.72 11.34
C GLY A 193 10.38 19.60 12.60
N GLY A 194 9.41 20.52 12.72
CA GLY A 194 9.44 21.56 13.77
C GLY A 194 10.50 22.63 13.48
N GLY A 195 11.05 23.25 14.53
CA GLY A 195 11.94 24.41 14.41
C GLY A 195 11.19 25.73 14.65
N PHE A 196 11.59 26.79 13.96
CA PHE A 196 10.88 28.08 13.98
C PHE A 196 10.49 28.51 12.56
N ASN A 197 9.83 29.65 12.46
CA ASN A 197 9.63 30.33 11.18
C ASN A 197 9.70 31.85 11.40
N VAL A 198 10.13 32.59 10.38
CA VAL A 198 9.95 34.05 10.37
C VAL A 198 8.52 34.34 9.93
N GLY A 199 7.78 35.13 10.71
CA GLY A 199 6.39 35.50 10.45
C GLY A 199 6.18 37.02 10.38
N TRP A 200 4.91 37.47 10.39
CA TRP A 200 4.47 38.88 10.45
C TRP A 200 5.07 39.87 9.43
N THR A 201 5.80 39.36 8.44
CA THR A 201 6.61 40.09 7.46
C THR A 201 5.91 41.28 6.82
N ALA A 202 6.65 42.36 6.56
CA ALA A 202 6.19 43.59 5.94
C ALA A 202 7.02 44.04 4.73
N ALA A 203 6.38 44.70 3.76
CA ALA A 203 7.00 45.09 2.50
C ALA A 203 8.13 46.12 2.68
N GLY A 204 9.36 45.72 2.36
CA GLY A 204 10.59 46.51 2.53
C GLY A 204 11.60 45.92 3.51
N GLU A 205 11.22 44.89 4.25
CA GLU A 205 12.09 44.14 5.17
C GLU A 205 13.01 43.19 4.41
N TRP A 206 14.10 42.77 5.06
CA TRP A 206 15.02 41.80 4.48
C TRP A 206 15.86 41.05 5.52
N LEU A 207 16.25 39.84 5.15
CA LEU A 207 17.13 38.94 5.89
C LEU A 207 18.36 38.62 5.02
N GLU A 208 19.54 38.55 5.63
CA GLU A 208 20.82 38.23 4.99
C GLU A 208 21.48 37.03 5.68
N TYR A 209 21.90 36.05 4.87
CA TYR A 209 22.52 34.80 5.29
C TYR A 209 23.89 34.65 4.64
N THR A 210 24.76 33.86 5.26
CA THR A 210 26.03 33.42 4.65
C THR A 210 25.87 31.96 4.25
N VAL A 211 26.04 31.65 2.96
CA VAL A 211 25.80 30.31 2.40
C VAL A 211 27.06 29.83 1.67
N GLU A 212 27.51 28.62 1.96
CA GLU A 212 28.62 27.99 1.22
C GLU A 212 28.05 27.20 0.03
N LEU A 213 28.24 27.69 -1.19
CA LEU A 213 27.79 27.03 -2.41
C LEU A 213 28.98 26.67 -3.30
N ASN A 214 28.83 25.66 -4.16
CA ASN A 214 29.83 25.29 -5.15
C ASN A 214 29.52 25.92 -6.51
N ALA A 215 30.52 26.07 -7.37
CA ALA A 215 30.29 26.43 -8.76
C ALA A 215 29.45 25.33 -9.45
N GLY A 216 28.25 25.70 -9.93
CA GLY A 216 27.22 24.79 -10.41
C GLY A 216 25.91 25.52 -10.69
N THR A 217 24.88 24.79 -11.14
CA THR A 217 23.50 25.30 -11.16
C THR A 217 22.72 24.60 -10.07
N TYR A 218 21.82 25.34 -9.42
CA TYR A 218 20.97 24.88 -8.35
C TYR A 218 19.51 25.13 -8.70
N ASP A 219 18.65 24.16 -8.39
CA ASP A 219 17.21 24.35 -8.30
C ASP A 219 16.90 24.86 -6.89
N VAL A 220 16.24 26.01 -6.80
CA VAL A 220 16.08 26.75 -5.53
C VAL A 220 14.61 26.76 -5.13
N SER A 221 14.27 26.20 -3.97
CA SER A 221 12.91 26.17 -3.42
C SER A 221 12.81 26.93 -2.09
N ALA A 222 11.58 27.27 -1.68
CA ALA A 222 11.30 27.93 -0.41
C ALA A 222 10.00 27.39 0.20
N ARG A 223 10.00 27.17 1.52
CA ARG A 223 8.89 26.62 2.30
C ARG A 223 8.12 27.78 2.96
N VAL A 224 6.88 28.01 2.53
CA VAL A 224 6.12 29.23 2.88
C VAL A 224 4.66 28.94 3.23
N ALA A 225 4.08 29.78 4.09
CA ALA A 225 2.67 29.72 4.50
C ALA A 225 2.01 31.11 4.49
N SER A 226 0.71 31.19 4.22
CA SER A 226 -0.09 32.43 4.33
C SER A 226 -1.58 32.09 4.41
N GLU A 227 -2.32 32.71 5.35
CA GLU A 227 -3.79 32.60 5.35
C GLU A 227 -4.41 33.44 4.21
N THR A 228 -3.84 34.61 3.90
CA THR A 228 -4.51 35.65 3.09
C THR A 228 -4.08 35.65 1.62
N GLY A 229 -2.79 35.40 1.35
CA GLY A 229 -2.19 35.46 0.01
C GLY A 229 -2.09 36.86 -0.59
N GLY A 230 -1.26 36.99 -1.63
CA GLY A 230 -0.90 38.28 -2.24
C GLY A 230 0.37 38.91 -1.65
N ALA A 231 1.06 38.15 -0.80
CA ALA A 231 2.40 38.41 -0.28
C ALA A 231 3.48 38.09 -1.33
N GLY A 232 4.76 38.30 -1.00
CA GLY A 232 5.87 37.92 -1.87
C GLY A 232 7.25 38.39 -1.42
N PHE A 233 8.29 37.77 -1.99
CA PHE A 233 9.69 38.05 -1.68
C PHE A 233 10.57 37.98 -2.94
N SER A 234 11.83 38.38 -2.81
CA SER A 234 12.83 38.26 -3.87
C SER A 234 14.19 37.81 -3.31
N LEU A 235 14.81 36.86 -3.99
CA LEU A 235 16.09 36.26 -3.61
C LEU A 235 17.22 36.86 -4.41
N SER A 236 18.32 37.18 -3.73
CA SER A 236 19.52 37.74 -4.34
C SER A 236 20.78 37.11 -3.77
N LEU A 237 21.73 36.76 -4.64
CA LEU A 237 23.05 36.24 -4.26
C LEU A 237 24.12 37.29 -4.56
N ASP A 238 24.93 37.62 -3.57
CA ASP A 238 25.97 38.67 -3.60
C ASP A 238 25.46 40.05 -4.05
N GLY A 239 24.15 40.29 -3.89
CA GLY A 239 23.45 41.52 -4.30
C GLY A 239 22.86 41.50 -5.72
N ASN A 240 22.90 40.36 -6.42
CA ASN A 240 22.23 40.16 -7.71
C ASN A 240 20.94 39.38 -7.50
N THR A 241 19.77 39.97 -7.78
CA THR A 241 18.48 39.28 -7.72
C THR A 241 18.39 38.21 -8.81
N PHE A 242 18.07 36.98 -8.42
CA PHE A 242 17.90 35.84 -9.34
C PHE A 242 16.45 35.34 -9.38
N ALA A 243 15.73 35.37 -8.25
CA ALA A 243 14.34 34.96 -8.15
C ALA A 243 13.43 36.06 -7.56
N SER A 244 12.14 36.00 -7.86
CA SER A 244 11.09 36.83 -7.26
C SER A 244 9.79 36.06 -7.28
N GLN A 245 9.15 35.93 -6.12
CA GLN A 245 8.04 35.00 -5.91
C GLN A 245 6.87 35.66 -5.20
N SER A 246 5.65 35.29 -5.61
CA SER A 246 4.40 35.70 -4.97
C SER A 246 3.87 34.55 -4.12
N VAL A 247 3.59 34.80 -2.84
CA VAL A 247 3.02 33.81 -1.94
C VAL A 247 1.49 33.91 -1.98
N VAL A 248 0.86 32.82 -2.42
CA VAL A 248 -0.60 32.63 -2.41
C VAL A 248 -1.07 32.11 -1.05
N SER A 249 -2.39 32.10 -0.82
CA SER A 249 -2.93 31.48 0.40
C SER A 249 -2.70 29.97 0.37
N THR A 250 -2.13 29.45 1.45
CA THR A 250 -1.91 28.01 1.72
C THR A 250 -2.97 27.46 2.70
N GLY A 251 -4.02 28.24 2.96
CA GLY A 251 -5.12 27.90 3.87
C GLY A 251 -4.85 28.19 5.36
N GLY A 252 -3.64 28.65 5.73
CA GLY A 252 -3.33 29.03 7.11
C GLY A 252 -1.88 29.47 7.31
N TRP A 253 -1.61 30.20 8.40
CA TRP A 253 -0.27 30.71 8.75
C TRP A 253 0.77 29.63 9.07
N GLN A 254 0.30 28.46 9.45
CA GLN A 254 1.11 27.30 9.83
C GLN A 254 0.86 26.09 8.91
N ASN A 255 0.21 26.33 7.76
CA ASN A 255 0.07 25.38 6.66
C ASN A 255 1.15 25.71 5.63
N PHE A 256 2.29 25.04 5.67
CA PHE A 256 3.39 25.33 4.74
C PHE A 256 3.27 24.54 3.44
N GLU A 257 3.66 25.18 2.34
CA GLU A 257 3.84 24.54 1.04
C GLU A 257 5.24 24.84 0.51
N THR A 258 5.91 23.83 -0.04
CA THR A 258 7.18 24.00 -0.75
C THR A 258 6.91 24.62 -2.13
N ARG A 259 7.57 25.72 -2.45
CA ARG A 259 7.46 26.41 -3.75
C ARG A 259 8.81 26.45 -4.45
N SER A 260 8.89 25.96 -5.68
CA SER A 260 10.05 26.23 -6.54
C SER A 260 10.15 27.73 -6.81
N THR A 261 11.33 28.31 -6.59
CA THR A 261 11.60 29.73 -6.78
C THR A 261 12.30 30.03 -8.11
N GLY A 262 12.86 29.01 -8.78
CA GLY A 262 13.63 29.07 -10.01
C GLY A 262 15.07 28.56 -9.86
N GLN A 263 15.87 28.66 -10.92
CA GLN A 263 17.27 28.24 -10.91
C GLN A 263 18.28 29.34 -10.58
N LEU A 264 19.40 28.95 -9.97
CA LEU A 264 20.55 29.79 -9.65
C LEU A 264 21.84 29.16 -10.16
N THR A 265 22.55 29.82 -11.09
CA THR A 265 23.92 29.42 -11.48
C THR A 265 24.96 30.17 -10.65
N VAL A 266 25.69 29.43 -9.82
CA VAL A 266 26.84 29.89 -9.03
C VAL A 266 28.12 29.69 -9.88
N SER A 267 28.94 30.74 -10.02
CA SER A 267 30.09 30.74 -10.96
C SER A 267 31.44 30.36 -10.32
N ASP A 268 31.59 30.57 -9.01
CA ASP A 268 32.80 30.32 -8.22
C ASP A 268 32.38 29.61 -6.92
N SER A 269 33.12 28.60 -6.43
CA SER A 269 32.79 27.95 -5.16
C SER A 269 33.22 28.78 -3.94
N GLY A 270 32.37 28.85 -2.91
CA GLY A 270 32.70 29.29 -1.56
C GLY A 270 31.57 30.05 -0.87
N SER A 271 31.96 30.98 0.00
CA SER A 271 31.07 31.80 0.80
C SER A 271 30.38 32.88 -0.03
N HIS A 272 29.06 32.79 -0.14
CA HIS A 272 28.19 33.78 -0.77
C HIS A 272 27.25 34.40 0.24
N ARG A 273 26.76 35.62 -0.06
CA ARG A 273 25.72 36.27 0.73
C ARG A 273 24.37 36.16 0.04
N LEU A 274 23.52 35.29 0.57
CA LEU A 274 22.10 35.24 0.22
C LEU A 274 21.37 36.39 0.93
N ARG A 275 20.40 36.99 0.24
CA ARG A 275 19.52 38.01 0.79
C ARG A 275 18.09 37.81 0.29
N VAL A 276 17.17 37.64 1.23
CA VAL A 276 15.71 37.62 1.04
C VAL A 276 15.21 39.05 1.26
N ASN A 277 14.47 39.63 0.30
CA ASN A 277 13.82 40.93 0.48
C ASN A 277 12.30 40.75 0.34
N VAL A 278 11.54 41.15 1.36
CA VAL A 278 10.07 41.10 1.38
C VAL A 278 9.53 42.18 0.46
N THR A 279 8.78 41.76 -0.58
CA THR A 279 8.17 42.66 -1.57
C THR A 279 6.68 42.88 -1.31
N GLY A 280 6.02 41.90 -0.69
CA GLY A 280 4.70 41.98 -0.07
C GLY A 280 4.72 41.19 1.24
N GLY A 281 4.29 41.82 2.33
CA GLY A 281 4.18 41.16 3.64
C GLY A 281 2.99 40.20 3.74
N GLU A 282 2.68 39.73 4.95
CA GLU A 282 1.59 38.79 5.25
C GLU A 282 1.86 37.33 4.78
N PHE A 283 3.08 36.85 5.00
CA PHE A 283 3.44 35.42 4.89
C PHE A 283 4.48 35.00 5.94
N ASN A 284 4.49 33.70 6.25
CA ASN A 284 5.51 33.02 7.05
C ASN A 284 6.50 32.30 6.10
N LEU A 285 7.80 32.31 6.46
CA LEU A 285 8.88 31.59 5.77
C LEU A 285 9.53 30.63 6.76
N ASN A 286 9.60 29.35 6.41
CA ASN A 286 10.30 28.31 7.17
C ASN A 286 11.76 28.20 6.69
N TRP A 287 11.99 27.80 5.44
CA TRP A 287 13.35 27.67 4.88
C TRP A 287 13.46 28.00 3.38
N ILE A 288 14.70 28.11 2.90
CA ILE A 288 15.09 28.19 1.49
C ILE A 288 16.16 27.13 1.21
N ALA A 289 15.98 26.32 0.18
CA ALA A 289 16.89 25.24 -0.16
C ALA A 289 17.51 25.39 -1.56
N PHE A 290 18.74 24.91 -1.71
CA PHE A 290 19.55 24.93 -2.93
C PHE A 290 19.96 23.49 -3.29
N ALA A 291 19.11 22.79 -4.05
CA ALA A 291 19.41 21.46 -4.56
C ALA A 291 20.36 21.57 -5.77
N PRO A 292 21.51 20.84 -5.81
CA PRO A 292 22.38 20.84 -6.98
C PRO A 292 21.63 20.26 -8.20
N SER A 293 21.37 21.12 -9.19
CA SER A 293 20.65 20.74 -10.40
C SER A 293 21.40 19.64 -11.15
N SER A 294 20.69 18.63 -11.65
CA SER A 294 21.24 17.47 -12.38
C SER A 294 21.70 17.85 -13.80
N ALA A 295 22.67 18.78 -13.88
CA ALA A 295 23.13 19.47 -15.09
C ALA A 295 23.66 18.51 -16.18
N GLY A 296 22.73 18.03 -17.00
CA GLY A 296 22.91 16.93 -17.94
C GLY A 296 21.59 16.27 -18.34
N GLU A 297 20.57 16.38 -17.49
CA GLU A 297 19.19 15.99 -17.82
C GLU A 297 18.50 17.08 -18.64
N SER A 298 17.54 16.67 -19.45
CA SER A 298 16.83 17.51 -20.41
C SER A 298 15.45 17.86 -19.85
N ASP A 299 14.87 18.94 -20.35
CA ASP A 299 13.47 19.30 -20.20
C ASP A 299 12.99 19.49 -21.66
N THR A 300 12.25 18.49 -22.14
CA THR A 300 11.93 18.33 -23.57
C THR A 300 10.72 19.15 -24.01
N ASP A 301 9.77 19.46 -23.11
CA ASP A 301 8.54 20.18 -23.44
C ASP A 301 8.43 21.60 -22.83
N ASN A 302 9.25 21.88 -21.81
CA ASN A 302 9.45 23.17 -21.14
C ASN A 302 8.28 23.57 -20.22
N ASP A 303 7.65 22.58 -19.57
CA ASP A 303 6.67 22.80 -18.49
C ASP A 303 7.29 23.32 -17.17
N GLY A 304 8.54 22.92 -16.87
CA GLY A 304 9.28 23.25 -15.65
C GLY A 304 9.82 22.04 -14.86
N VAL A 305 9.57 20.81 -15.32
CA VAL A 305 10.08 19.55 -14.75
C VAL A 305 11.05 18.89 -15.74
N SER A 306 12.04 18.16 -15.23
CA SER A 306 13.05 17.48 -16.07
C SER A 306 12.57 16.12 -16.55
N ASP A 307 12.97 15.68 -17.75
CA ASP A 307 12.65 14.38 -18.40
C ASP A 307 12.89 13.13 -17.51
N SER A 308 13.61 13.26 -16.40
CA SER A 308 13.92 12.24 -15.40
C SER A 308 12.92 12.15 -14.24
N HIS A 309 12.22 13.25 -13.96
CA HIS A 309 11.20 13.40 -12.90
C HIS A 309 9.79 13.63 -13.49
N ASP A 310 9.72 14.08 -14.74
CA ASP A 310 8.50 14.20 -15.52
C ASP A 310 7.91 12.81 -15.86
N ARG A 311 6.69 12.60 -15.37
CA ARG A 311 5.86 11.39 -15.54
C ARG A 311 4.70 11.66 -16.51
N CYS A 312 4.55 12.89 -16.99
CA CYS A 312 3.52 13.35 -17.92
C CYS A 312 4.09 14.05 -19.18
N PRO A 313 5.09 13.46 -19.88
CA PRO A 313 5.83 14.13 -20.95
C PRO A 313 4.95 14.61 -22.10
N ASN A 314 5.34 15.77 -22.65
CA ASN A 314 4.61 16.61 -23.61
C ASN A 314 3.51 17.48 -22.96
N THR A 315 3.66 17.87 -21.69
CA THR A 315 2.87 18.96 -21.10
C THR A 315 3.16 20.28 -21.81
N ALA A 316 2.15 21.14 -21.94
CA ALA A 316 2.29 22.41 -22.64
C ALA A 316 3.01 23.47 -21.78
N ALA A 317 4.22 23.86 -22.19
CA ALA A 317 5.03 24.91 -21.56
C ALA A 317 4.24 26.09 -20.98
N GLY A 318 4.34 26.28 -19.66
CA GLY A 318 3.66 27.36 -18.93
C GLY A 318 2.22 27.05 -18.47
N VAL A 319 1.75 25.81 -18.64
CA VAL A 319 0.65 25.26 -17.83
C VAL A 319 1.14 25.07 -16.37
N GLN A 320 0.23 24.97 -15.41
CA GLN A 320 0.60 24.64 -14.03
C GLN A 320 0.69 23.13 -13.88
N VAL A 321 1.84 22.66 -13.39
CA VAL A 321 2.15 21.25 -13.15
C VAL A 321 2.46 21.00 -11.68
N ASP A 322 2.22 19.76 -11.25
CA ASP A 322 2.71 19.25 -9.97
C ASP A 322 4.17 18.78 -10.10
N HIS A 323 4.71 18.12 -9.07
CA HIS A 323 6.10 17.68 -9.07
C HIS A 323 6.44 16.58 -10.10
N ASP A 324 5.41 15.94 -10.68
CA ASP A 324 5.54 14.84 -11.65
C ASP A 324 5.46 15.34 -13.10
N GLY A 325 5.52 16.66 -13.36
CA GLY A 325 5.25 17.24 -14.70
C GLY A 325 3.78 17.14 -15.12
N CYS A 326 2.91 16.66 -14.23
CA CYS A 326 1.51 16.42 -14.56
C CYS A 326 0.68 17.69 -14.37
N VAL A 327 -0.13 18.02 -15.39
CA VAL A 327 -1.02 19.17 -15.37
C VAL A 327 -1.91 19.14 -14.12
N VAL A 328 -1.88 20.23 -13.34
CA VAL A 328 -2.77 20.44 -12.18
C VAL A 328 -4.18 20.74 -12.67
N VAL A 329 -4.86 19.70 -13.12
CA VAL A 329 -6.27 19.76 -13.50
C VAL A 329 -7.09 20.03 -12.25
N SER A 330 -7.69 21.23 -12.20
CA SER A 330 -8.56 21.62 -11.10
C SER A 330 -9.71 20.61 -10.97
N THR A 331 -9.83 20.00 -9.79
CA THR A 331 -10.93 19.08 -9.46
C THR A 331 -12.31 19.78 -9.46
N GLY A 332 -12.31 21.13 -9.53
CA GLY A 332 -13.48 21.97 -9.71
C GLY A 332 -14.37 21.99 -8.47
N SER A 333 -15.31 21.06 -8.39
CA SER A 333 -16.16 20.84 -7.21
C SER A 333 -15.94 19.49 -6.54
N ILE A 334 -15.04 18.66 -7.05
CA ILE A 334 -14.71 17.35 -6.46
C ILE A 334 -13.69 17.55 -5.34
N VAL A 335 -14.01 17.05 -4.15
CA VAL A 335 -13.09 16.97 -3.01
C VAL A 335 -12.31 15.65 -3.12
N PRO A 336 -10.96 15.66 -3.15
CA PRO A 336 -10.14 14.44 -3.19
C PRO A 336 -10.43 13.50 -2.03
N LEU A 337 -10.51 12.18 -2.27
CA LEU A 337 -10.76 11.21 -1.19
C LEU A 337 -9.64 11.23 -0.12
N TYR A 338 -8.40 11.49 -0.55
CA TYR A 338 -7.22 11.53 0.30
C TYR A 338 -6.29 12.68 -0.10
N ASP A 339 -5.67 13.32 0.88
CA ASP A 339 -4.77 14.46 0.77
C ASP A 339 -3.71 14.43 1.90
N SER A 340 -2.82 15.42 1.95
CA SER A 340 -1.75 15.51 2.96
C SER A 340 -2.22 15.61 4.42
N SER A 341 -3.52 15.80 4.69
CA SER A 341 -4.10 15.72 6.04
C SER A 341 -4.57 14.31 6.43
N THR A 342 -4.49 13.34 5.50
CA THR A 342 -4.99 11.98 5.70
C THR A 342 -4.09 11.18 6.63
N ALA A 343 -4.66 10.64 7.71
CA ALA A 343 -3.94 9.80 8.66
C ALA A 343 -3.51 8.47 8.00
N LEU A 344 -2.20 8.29 7.82
CA LEU A 344 -1.61 7.13 7.16
C LEU A 344 -1.33 5.97 8.13
N GLU A 345 -1.56 4.73 7.69
CA GLU A 345 -1.01 3.55 8.37
C GLU A 345 0.52 3.46 8.16
N PRO A 346 1.29 2.87 9.10
CA PRO A 346 2.74 2.79 8.99
C PRO A 346 3.26 2.17 7.68
N ALA A 347 4.39 2.67 7.19
CA ALA A 347 5.00 2.19 5.95
C ALA A 347 5.40 0.70 6.03
N ILE A 348 5.14 -0.03 4.95
CA ILE A 348 5.49 -1.46 4.80
C ILE A 348 7.01 -1.66 4.71
N SER A 349 7.73 -0.71 4.13
CA SER A 349 9.18 -0.65 4.24
C SER A 349 9.63 0.78 4.45
N PHE A 350 10.66 0.94 5.28
CA PHE A 350 11.20 2.25 5.65
C PHE A 350 12.68 2.12 6.03
N ASP A 351 13.39 3.23 5.92
CA ASP A 351 14.77 3.35 6.35
C ASP A 351 14.84 3.59 7.86
N ARG A 352 15.75 2.91 8.57
CA ARG A 352 16.03 3.12 10.00
C ARG A 352 17.39 3.79 10.23
N GLY A 353 18.03 4.26 9.16
CA GLY A 353 19.42 4.74 9.14
C GLY A 353 20.43 3.59 9.12
N ASP A 354 20.31 2.65 10.04
CA ASP A 354 21.21 1.48 10.21
C ASP A 354 20.76 0.20 9.47
N ALA A 355 19.52 0.17 8.98
CA ALA A 355 18.94 -0.95 8.23
C ALA A 355 17.74 -0.53 7.39
N LEU A 356 17.45 -1.28 6.33
CA LEU A 356 16.13 -1.29 5.68
C LEU A 356 15.19 -2.20 6.48
N VAL A 357 14.05 -1.70 6.91
CA VAL A 357 13.02 -2.50 7.59
C VAL A 357 11.91 -2.82 6.59
N THR A 358 11.42 -4.06 6.59
CA THR A 358 10.23 -4.51 5.84
C THR A 358 9.27 -5.26 6.76
N ARG A 359 8.01 -4.85 6.82
CA ARG A 359 6.95 -5.46 7.66
C ARG A 359 5.77 -5.94 6.83
N PHE A 360 5.31 -7.17 7.08
CA PHE A 360 4.22 -7.78 6.31
C PHE A 360 3.46 -8.84 7.14
N ALA A 361 2.36 -9.37 6.59
CA ALA A 361 1.59 -10.47 7.16
C ALA A 361 1.48 -11.68 6.22
N ASP A 362 1.28 -12.86 6.82
CA ASP A 362 1.01 -14.12 6.11
C ASP A 362 -0.11 -14.95 6.79
N ARG A 363 -0.63 -15.94 6.06
CA ARG A 363 -1.62 -16.93 6.50
C ARG A 363 -1.11 -18.36 6.33
N GLY A 364 -1.73 -19.30 7.06
CA GLY A 364 -1.53 -20.73 6.79
C GLY A 364 -1.90 -21.13 5.36
N ARG A 365 -1.06 -22.00 4.77
CA ARG A 365 -1.22 -22.68 3.48
C ARG A 365 -1.31 -24.20 3.68
N ASP A 366 -1.92 -24.91 2.73
CA ASP A 366 -2.10 -26.37 2.82
C ASP A 366 -0.92 -27.16 2.18
N ARG A 367 -0.23 -26.54 1.21
CA ARG A 367 0.95 -27.06 0.48
C ARG A 367 1.99 -25.98 0.21
N HIS A 368 3.06 -26.35 -0.50
CA HIS A 368 4.03 -25.43 -1.07
C HIS A 368 3.57 -24.83 -2.42
N ALA A 369 4.02 -23.61 -2.72
CA ALA A 369 3.62 -22.86 -3.92
C ALA A 369 3.95 -23.55 -5.27
N LYS A 370 4.93 -24.47 -5.28
CA LYS A 370 5.47 -25.14 -6.46
C LYS A 370 5.07 -26.63 -6.57
N GLU A 371 4.24 -27.14 -5.67
CA GLU A 371 3.77 -28.53 -5.73
C GLU A 371 2.65 -28.71 -6.77
N ASP A 372 3.02 -28.79 -8.05
CA ASP A 372 2.11 -28.89 -9.20
C ASP A 372 1.15 -30.10 -9.12
N GLN A 373 1.53 -31.16 -8.40
CA GLN A 373 0.67 -32.30 -8.12
C GLN A 373 -0.46 -32.02 -7.11
N PHE A 374 -0.57 -30.80 -6.55
CA PHE A 374 -1.55 -30.44 -5.52
C PHE A 374 -2.17 -29.06 -5.73
N GLN A 375 -3.38 -29.00 -6.30
CA GLN A 375 -4.19 -27.79 -6.50
C GLN A 375 -4.86 -27.30 -5.18
N ILE A 376 -4.06 -27.16 -4.12
CA ILE A 376 -4.48 -26.74 -2.76
C ILE A 376 -3.40 -25.86 -2.10
N TYR A 377 -3.21 -24.66 -2.63
CA TYR A 377 -2.31 -23.63 -2.11
C TYR A 377 -3.00 -22.27 -1.95
N ASP A 378 -3.80 -21.86 -2.93
CA ASP A 378 -4.51 -20.58 -2.95
C ASP A 378 -5.91 -20.65 -2.29
N HIS A 379 -6.51 -21.83 -2.14
CA HIS A 379 -7.69 -22.02 -1.31
C HIS A 379 -7.47 -21.60 0.16
N TYR A 380 -8.59 -21.44 0.89
CA TYR A 380 -8.60 -21.10 2.31
C TYR A 380 -8.96 -22.33 3.16
N LEU A 381 -8.14 -22.58 4.18
CA LEU A 381 -8.27 -23.67 5.15
C LEU A 381 -9.51 -23.51 6.03
N SER A 382 -9.98 -24.57 6.70
CA SER A 382 -10.91 -24.38 7.82
C SER A 382 -10.26 -23.56 8.95
N HIS A 383 -11.06 -22.72 9.61
CA HIS A 383 -10.66 -21.83 10.71
C HIS A 383 -9.55 -20.81 10.37
N TYR A 384 -9.38 -20.42 9.10
CA TYR A 384 -8.29 -19.54 8.63
C TYR A 384 -8.14 -18.17 9.33
N TRP A 385 -9.16 -17.72 10.09
CA TRP A 385 -9.18 -16.44 10.83
C TRP A 385 -8.80 -16.56 12.31
N THR A 386 -8.61 -17.77 12.86
CA THR A 386 -8.07 -18.00 14.21
C THR A 386 -6.71 -18.68 14.11
N HIS A 387 -5.76 -18.26 14.95
CA HIS A 387 -4.49 -18.99 15.22
C HIS A 387 -3.59 -19.29 14.01
N ARG A 388 -3.87 -18.71 12.83
CA ARG A 388 -3.30 -19.08 11.51
C ARG A 388 -2.81 -17.88 10.68
N THR A 389 -2.73 -16.71 11.31
CA THR A 389 -2.10 -15.52 10.75
C THR A 389 -0.84 -15.20 11.55
N ALA A 390 0.12 -14.58 10.87
CA ALA A 390 1.40 -14.19 11.44
C ALA A 390 1.84 -12.84 10.89
N GLN A 391 2.48 -12.05 11.74
CA GLN A 391 3.12 -10.78 11.42
C GLN A 391 4.64 -10.98 11.33
N PHE A 392 5.29 -10.34 10.37
CA PHE A 392 6.73 -10.44 10.12
C PHE A 392 7.38 -9.06 10.04
N GLN A 393 8.62 -8.98 10.52
CA GLN A 393 9.54 -7.86 10.32
C GLN A 393 10.89 -8.43 9.90
N ILE A 394 11.38 -8.03 8.74
CA ILE A 394 12.76 -8.23 8.29
C ILE A 394 13.50 -6.91 8.53
N VAL A 395 14.65 -6.97 9.19
CA VAL A 395 15.59 -5.87 9.35
C VAL A 395 16.85 -6.25 8.57
N ASP A 396 17.04 -5.61 7.43
CA ASP A 396 18.16 -5.83 6.51
C ASP A 396 19.25 -4.79 6.78
N TYR A 397 20.25 -5.20 7.57
CA TYR A 397 21.43 -4.38 7.85
C TYR A 397 22.39 -4.33 6.64
N VAL A 398 22.29 -5.27 5.70
CA VAL A 398 23.15 -5.35 4.50
C VAL A 398 22.86 -4.18 3.56
N ALA A 399 21.60 -3.73 3.51
CA ALA A 399 21.17 -2.49 2.86
C ALA A 399 22.01 -1.25 3.25
N LYS A 400 22.57 -1.25 4.47
CA LYS A 400 23.35 -0.15 5.07
C LYS A 400 24.80 -0.55 5.39
N GLY A 401 25.32 -1.60 4.75
CA GLY A 401 26.72 -2.02 4.89
C GLY A 401 27.02 -2.93 6.10
N GLY A 402 26.00 -3.34 6.84
CA GLY A 402 26.06 -4.47 7.77
C GLY A 402 26.13 -5.82 7.04
N SER A 403 25.92 -6.92 7.78
CA SER A 403 26.17 -8.28 7.27
C SER A 403 25.12 -9.32 7.64
N SER A 404 23.90 -8.91 7.98
CA SER A 404 22.85 -9.79 8.47
C SER A 404 21.44 -9.35 8.09
N LEU A 405 20.53 -10.34 8.02
CA LEU A 405 19.09 -10.14 8.08
C LEU A 405 18.59 -10.62 9.44
N GLU A 406 17.90 -9.77 10.19
CA GLU A 406 17.18 -10.16 11.41
C GLU A 406 15.70 -10.27 11.10
N ILE A 407 15.13 -11.46 11.27
CA ILE A 407 13.74 -11.78 10.91
C ILE A 407 12.98 -12.10 12.19
N THR A 408 12.18 -11.14 12.65
CA THR A 408 11.28 -11.28 13.81
C THR A 408 9.86 -11.55 13.33
N PHE A 409 9.12 -12.44 14.00
CA PHE A 409 7.72 -12.70 13.65
C PHE A 409 6.85 -13.03 14.87
N VAL A 410 5.57 -12.64 14.80
CA VAL A 410 4.57 -12.87 15.84
C VAL A 410 3.43 -13.70 15.26
N THR A 411 3.14 -14.86 15.85
CA THR A 411 2.05 -15.75 15.43
C THR A 411 0.87 -15.65 16.40
N GLU A 412 -0.36 -15.76 15.89
CA GLU A 412 -1.59 -15.73 16.73
C GLU A 412 -1.72 -16.93 17.69
N TRP A 413 -0.90 -17.98 17.53
CA TRP A 413 -0.79 -19.10 18.46
C TRP A 413 0.62 -19.66 18.49
N LYS A 414 0.97 -20.38 19.55
CA LYS A 414 2.29 -20.97 19.76
C LYS A 414 2.68 -21.97 18.67
N LEU A 415 3.92 -21.90 18.19
CA LEU A 415 4.52 -22.92 17.33
C LEU A 415 5.14 -24.06 18.15
N GLY A 416 4.72 -25.30 17.84
CA GLY A 416 5.32 -26.54 18.36
C GLY A 416 6.60 -26.92 17.60
N ALA A 417 6.66 -26.62 16.30
CA ALA A 417 7.86 -26.70 15.50
C ALA A 417 8.12 -25.35 14.82
N ARG A 418 9.20 -24.69 15.24
CA ARG A 418 9.56 -23.33 14.80
C ARG A 418 10.37 -23.43 13.50
N GLU A 419 9.67 -23.53 12.38
CA GLU A 419 10.29 -23.75 11.07
C GLU A 419 10.25 -22.48 10.22
N PHE A 420 11.43 -21.90 10.01
CA PHE A 420 11.68 -20.89 8.97
C PHE A 420 12.61 -21.51 7.91
N ARG A 421 12.26 -21.35 6.63
CA ARG A 421 12.95 -21.94 5.49
C ARG A 421 13.38 -20.86 4.51
N ALA A 422 14.63 -20.89 4.06
CA ALA A 422 15.20 -19.88 3.16
C ALA A 422 16.24 -20.45 2.20
N PHE A 423 16.39 -19.76 1.07
CA PHE A 423 17.25 -20.07 -0.08
C PHE A 423 16.90 -21.41 -0.75
N TYR A 424 16.19 -21.33 -1.88
CA TYR A 424 15.75 -22.49 -2.65
C TYR A 424 16.91 -23.35 -3.18
N ARG A 425 16.70 -24.67 -3.24
CA ARG A 425 17.72 -25.67 -3.63
C ARG A 425 17.23 -26.61 -4.73
N GLY A 426 15.99 -27.08 -4.65
CA GLY A 426 15.32 -27.87 -5.69
C GLY A 426 16.02 -29.17 -6.09
N LEU A 427 16.75 -29.85 -5.20
CA LEU A 427 17.51 -31.06 -5.59
C LEU A 427 16.68 -32.35 -5.58
N ASN A 428 15.70 -32.50 -4.69
CA ASN A 428 14.93 -33.74 -4.52
C ASN A 428 13.42 -33.51 -4.48
N THR A 429 12.97 -32.33 -4.07
CA THR A 429 11.59 -31.84 -4.16
C THR A 429 11.58 -30.37 -4.54
N VAL A 430 10.47 -29.91 -5.11
CA VAL A 430 10.12 -28.49 -5.37
C VAL A 430 9.93 -27.65 -4.09
N ALA A 431 10.25 -28.22 -2.92
CA ALA A 431 10.12 -27.63 -1.59
C ALA A 431 11.42 -27.80 -0.76
N GLU A 432 12.54 -28.09 -1.42
CA GLU A 432 13.85 -28.24 -0.78
C GLU A 432 14.60 -26.89 -0.75
N TYR A 433 15.01 -26.48 0.45
CA TYR A 433 15.76 -25.26 0.75
C TYR A 433 17.14 -25.59 1.36
N HIS A 434 18.11 -24.68 1.26
CA HIS A 434 19.43 -24.79 1.90
C HIS A 434 19.42 -24.38 3.38
N GLY A 435 18.51 -23.48 3.76
CA GLY A 435 18.30 -23.06 5.13
C GLY A 435 17.01 -23.61 5.69
N ASN A 436 17.09 -24.63 6.55
CA ASN A 436 15.98 -25.06 7.42
C ASN A 436 16.38 -24.71 8.86
N TYR A 437 15.92 -23.58 9.39
CA TYR A 437 16.43 -22.99 10.65
C TYR A 437 15.78 -23.60 11.90
N PHE A 438 15.83 -24.93 12.00
CA PHE A 438 15.31 -25.72 13.12
C PHE A 438 16.44 -26.33 13.96
N GLY A 439 16.34 -26.22 15.29
CA GLY A 439 17.03 -27.13 16.22
C GLY A 439 18.57 -27.13 16.26
N GLY A 440 19.24 -25.99 16.10
CA GLY A 440 20.70 -25.89 16.34
C GLY A 440 21.33 -24.56 15.92
N GLY A 441 20.84 -23.99 14.83
CA GLY A 441 20.92 -22.56 14.48
C GLY A 441 19.49 -22.13 14.20
N ALA A 442 18.73 -21.91 15.27
CA ALA A 442 17.28 -22.09 15.26
C ALA A 442 16.51 -20.79 15.36
N VAL A 443 15.28 -20.80 14.85
CA VAL A 443 14.23 -19.86 15.28
C VAL A 443 14.09 -19.92 16.82
N VAL A 444 14.39 -18.80 17.47
CA VAL A 444 14.26 -18.61 18.91
C VAL A 444 12.85 -18.13 19.23
N GLU A 445 12.27 -18.59 20.33
CA GLU A 445 11.05 -18.01 20.92
C GLU A 445 11.50 -17.03 21.99
N LEU A 446 11.15 -15.75 21.83
CA LEU A 446 11.58 -14.69 22.74
C LEU A 446 10.64 -14.60 23.94
N ASP A 447 9.34 -14.44 23.66
CA ASP A 447 8.29 -14.28 24.65
C ASP A 447 6.89 -14.61 24.08
N HIS A 448 5.87 -14.48 24.94
CA HIS A 448 4.44 -14.62 24.62
C HIS A 448 3.65 -13.52 25.33
N GLY A 449 2.49 -13.15 24.79
CA GLY A 449 1.62 -12.10 25.36
C GLY A 449 0.71 -11.49 24.31
N SER A 450 0.61 -10.15 24.29
CA SER A 450 0.11 -9.38 23.15
C SER A 450 1.13 -8.33 22.73
N TYR A 451 1.17 -8.06 21.43
CA TYR A 451 2.11 -7.14 20.79
C TYR A 451 1.38 -6.02 20.05
N ASP A 452 2.05 -4.88 19.89
CA ASP A 452 1.64 -3.85 18.93
C ASP A 452 2.24 -4.10 17.54
N TYR A 453 1.91 -3.22 16.60
CA TYR A 453 2.36 -3.29 15.21
C TYR A 453 3.85 -2.99 15.02
N ASP A 454 4.52 -2.46 16.04
CA ASP A 454 5.97 -2.27 16.10
C ASP A 454 6.68 -3.47 16.75
N PHE A 455 5.97 -4.58 16.95
CA PHE A 455 6.45 -5.81 17.57
C PHE A 455 6.88 -5.62 19.04
N ASN A 456 6.52 -4.49 19.68
CA ASN A 456 6.73 -4.28 21.10
C ASN A 456 5.69 -5.05 21.90
N LYS A 457 6.10 -5.52 23.09
CA LYS A 457 5.21 -6.27 23.97
C LYS A 457 4.40 -5.33 24.85
N ILE A 458 3.12 -5.16 24.51
CA ILE A 458 2.19 -4.31 25.26
C ILE A 458 1.52 -5.01 26.46
N SER A 459 1.57 -6.35 26.52
CA SER A 459 0.92 -7.14 27.57
C SER A 459 1.60 -8.50 27.77
N ASP A 460 1.72 -8.96 29.02
CA ASP A 460 2.04 -10.36 29.37
C ASP A 460 0.83 -11.32 29.19
N VAL A 461 -0.36 -10.78 28.95
CA VAL A 461 -1.60 -11.53 28.72
C VAL A 461 -1.97 -11.45 27.25
N GLY A 462 -2.01 -12.61 26.59
CA GLY A 462 -2.48 -12.83 25.22
C GLY A 462 -2.12 -14.25 24.75
N GLU A 463 -2.55 -14.63 23.55
CA GLU A 463 -2.24 -15.94 22.92
C GLU A 463 -1.11 -15.87 21.88
N GLN A 464 -0.57 -14.66 21.62
CA GLN A 464 0.47 -14.43 20.62
C GLN A 464 1.85 -14.83 21.13
N TYR A 465 2.69 -15.34 20.23
CA TYR A 465 4.08 -15.75 20.52
C TYR A 465 5.05 -15.09 19.54
N ARG A 466 6.15 -14.54 20.06
CA ARG A 466 7.16 -13.83 19.27
C ARG A 466 8.42 -14.67 19.08
N TYR A 467 8.87 -14.73 17.84
CA TYR A 467 9.98 -15.53 17.36
C TYR A 467 11.00 -14.67 16.62
N GLN A 468 12.26 -15.14 16.55
CA GLN A 468 13.34 -14.46 15.83
C GLN A 468 14.29 -15.49 15.19
N VAL A 469 14.78 -15.21 13.99
CA VAL A 469 15.92 -15.87 13.36
C VAL A 469 16.85 -14.82 12.76
N ILE A 470 18.16 -15.05 12.83
CA ILE A 470 19.18 -14.20 12.21
C ILE A 470 19.86 -15.01 11.12
N ILE A 471 20.01 -14.39 9.94
CA ILE A 471 20.71 -14.96 8.78
C ILE A 471 21.94 -14.10 8.53
N GLU A 472 23.11 -14.73 8.50
CA GLU A 472 24.42 -14.09 8.29
C GLU A 472 25.13 -14.62 7.03
N ASP A 473 24.54 -15.61 6.35
CA ASP A 473 25.15 -16.33 5.23
C ASP A 473 24.20 -16.58 4.06
N TYR A 474 24.69 -16.30 2.85
CA TYR A 474 23.99 -16.56 1.60
C TYR A 474 24.24 -17.99 1.10
N ARG A 475 23.19 -18.64 0.59
CA ARG A 475 23.24 -20.01 0.06
C ARG A 475 22.63 -20.07 -1.34
N PRO A 476 23.34 -19.64 -2.39
CA PRO A 476 22.82 -19.67 -3.76
C PRO A 476 22.42 -21.09 -4.17
N LEU A 477 21.54 -21.20 -5.19
CA LEU A 477 20.97 -22.46 -5.70
C LEU A 477 21.93 -23.67 -5.76
N ASN A 478 23.20 -23.47 -6.12
CA ASN A 478 24.24 -24.50 -6.25
C ASN A 478 25.29 -24.53 -5.11
N TRP A 479 24.95 -23.97 -3.94
CA TRP A 479 25.78 -24.04 -2.73
C TRP A 479 25.78 -25.46 -2.14
N GLU A 480 26.86 -25.80 -1.43
CA GLU A 480 26.98 -27.02 -0.62
C GLU A 480 27.79 -26.69 0.65
N PRO A 481 27.52 -27.33 1.81
CA PRO A 481 28.21 -27.04 3.07
C PRO A 481 29.73 -27.18 3.04
N SER A 482 30.29 -27.91 2.06
CA SER A 482 31.74 -28.00 1.81
C SER A 482 32.39 -26.68 1.37
N ASN A 483 31.59 -25.72 0.91
CA ASN A 483 32.07 -24.48 0.30
C ASN A 483 32.32 -23.37 1.34
N GLY A 484 31.88 -23.58 2.58
CA GLY A 484 31.89 -22.56 3.63
C GLY A 484 30.70 -21.60 3.54
N THR A 485 30.61 -20.68 4.49
CA THR A 485 29.65 -19.56 4.45
C THR A 485 30.05 -18.56 3.36
N ILE A 486 29.06 -18.00 2.67
CA ILE A 486 29.22 -16.88 1.75
C ILE A 486 28.54 -15.67 2.41
N PRO A 487 29.13 -14.46 2.43
CA PRO A 487 28.46 -13.28 2.98
C PRO A 487 27.16 -12.93 2.23
N LEU A 488 26.25 -12.26 2.94
CA LEU A 488 25.12 -11.57 2.32
C LEU A 488 25.60 -10.31 1.59
N GLU A 489 25.00 -10.01 0.45
CA GLU A 489 25.29 -8.84 -0.40
C GLU A 489 23.99 -8.30 -1.02
N ILE A 490 23.92 -7.01 -1.31
CA ILE A 490 22.77 -6.36 -1.97
C ILE A 490 22.48 -7.00 -3.33
N GLY A 491 21.20 -7.20 -3.65
CA GLY A 491 20.72 -7.83 -4.88
C GLY A 491 20.70 -9.37 -4.85
N GLN A 492 21.15 -10.01 -3.77
CA GLN A 492 21.01 -11.46 -3.60
C GLN A 492 19.55 -11.86 -3.37
N ARG A 493 19.15 -13.01 -3.93
CA ARG A 493 17.77 -13.54 -3.86
C ARG A 493 17.58 -14.46 -2.66
N MET A 494 16.61 -14.15 -1.81
CA MET A 494 16.13 -15.03 -0.74
C MET A 494 14.67 -15.41 -0.98
N GLU A 495 14.45 -16.55 -1.64
CA GLU A 495 13.16 -17.26 -1.54
C GLU A 495 13.03 -17.82 -0.12
N PHE A 496 11.90 -17.58 0.55
CA PHE A 496 11.66 -18.04 1.92
C PHE A 496 10.19 -18.40 2.21
N GLU A 497 9.99 -19.17 3.28
CA GLU A 497 8.68 -19.59 3.79
C GLU A 497 8.74 -19.80 5.30
N ALA A 498 7.69 -19.40 6.03
CA ALA A 498 7.56 -19.59 7.47
C ALA A 498 6.37 -20.52 7.80
N SER A 499 6.65 -21.74 8.24
CA SER A 499 5.60 -22.74 8.49
C SER A 499 4.90 -22.50 9.83
N GLN A 500 3.58 -22.46 9.84
CA GLN A 500 2.76 -22.35 11.05
C GLN A 500 2.43 -23.76 11.59
N PHE A 501 3.42 -24.40 12.21
CA PHE A 501 3.26 -25.70 12.88
C PHE A 501 2.92 -25.50 14.36
N LEU A 502 1.63 -25.42 14.65
CA LEU A 502 1.02 -25.03 15.93
C LEU A 502 1.22 -26.08 17.04
N ASP A 503 1.31 -25.64 18.29
CA ASP A 503 1.37 -26.50 19.48
C ASP A 503 -0.05 -26.76 20.02
N GLY A 504 -0.72 -27.78 19.48
CA GLY A 504 -2.01 -28.26 19.99
C GLY A 504 -3.14 -27.24 19.92
N ALA A 505 -3.42 -26.72 18.72
CA ALA A 505 -4.42 -25.68 18.52
C ALA A 505 -5.85 -26.16 18.90
N PRO A 506 -6.76 -25.27 19.34
CA PRO A 506 -8.09 -25.69 19.82
C PRO A 506 -9.02 -26.22 18.73
N GLU A 507 -8.73 -25.92 17.46
CA GLU A 507 -9.53 -26.22 16.28
C GLU A 507 -8.66 -26.51 15.04
N GLY A 508 -9.23 -27.18 14.03
CA GLY A 508 -8.53 -27.58 12.79
C GLY A 508 -7.42 -28.63 13.01
N ARG A 509 -6.30 -28.46 12.31
CA ARG A 509 -5.07 -29.28 12.43
C ARG A 509 -3.88 -28.49 12.97
N ASP A 510 -2.78 -29.16 13.30
CA ASP A 510 -1.57 -28.50 13.83
C ASP A 510 -0.61 -27.96 12.75
N ASN A 511 -0.59 -28.52 11.53
CA ASN A 511 0.49 -28.24 10.56
C ASN A 511 0.00 -27.45 9.33
N TYR A 512 0.52 -26.24 9.14
CA TYR A 512 0.32 -25.41 7.94
C TYR A 512 1.65 -24.91 7.38
N TYR A 513 1.73 -24.82 6.05
CA TYR A 513 2.83 -24.20 5.32
C TYR A 513 2.67 -22.67 5.34
N GLY A 514 3.72 -21.93 4.98
CA GLY A 514 3.64 -20.48 4.77
C GLY A 514 3.36 -20.14 3.30
N THR A 515 3.09 -18.87 3.01
CA THR A 515 3.24 -18.35 1.64
C THR A 515 4.73 -18.34 1.28
N THR A 516 5.07 -18.76 0.06
CA THR A 516 6.43 -18.66 -0.46
C THR A 516 6.66 -17.24 -1.00
N TYR A 517 7.56 -16.49 -0.37
CA TYR A 517 7.94 -15.12 -0.73
C TYR A 517 9.31 -15.07 -1.41
N LEU A 518 9.56 -14.02 -2.19
CA LEU A 518 10.90 -13.66 -2.67
C LEU A 518 11.29 -12.30 -2.08
N TYR A 519 12.33 -12.28 -1.26
CA TYR A 519 13.01 -11.08 -0.78
C TYR A 519 14.28 -10.86 -1.59
N ILE A 520 14.58 -9.60 -1.93
CA ILE A 520 15.84 -9.18 -2.53
C ILE A 520 16.59 -8.34 -1.49
N VAL A 521 17.78 -8.80 -1.12
CA VAL A 521 18.63 -8.16 -0.10
C VAL A 521 18.93 -6.71 -0.52
N GLY A 522 18.71 -5.76 0.38
CA GLY A 522 18.82 -4.33 0.13
C GLY A 522 17.71 -3.70 -0.72
N GLN A 523 16.58 -4.39 -0.95
CA GLN A 523 15.46 -3.86 -1.76
C GLN A 523 14.06 -4.17 -1.19
N GLY A 524 13.82 -5.38 -0.64
CA GLY A 524 12.51 -5.75 -0.09
C GLY A 524 11.83 -6.95 -0.76
N LEU A 525 10.50 -7.05 -0.59
CA LEU A 525 9.66 -8.10 -1.18
C LEU A 525 9.27 -7.80 -2.62
N VAL A 526 9.29 -8.82 -3.49
CA VAL A 526 8.91 -8.71 -4.91
C VAL A 526 8.04 -9.90 -5.37
N PRO A 527 7.12 -9.70 -6.32
CA PRO A 527 6.39 -10.79 -6.97
C PRO A 527 7.33 -11.62 -7.86
N TRP A 528 7.14 -12.95 -7.87
CA TRP A 528 8.13 -13.87 -8.46
C TRP A 528 7.56 -14.86 -9.49
N LYS A 529 8.45 -15.26 -10.42
CA LYS A 529 8.29 -16.39 -11.35
C LYS A 529 9.53 -17.28 -11.30
N THR A 530 9.35 -18.58 -11.51
CA THR A 530 10.46 -19.55 -11.55
C THR A 530 11.24 -19.51 -12.86
N LYS A 531 12.46 -20.07 -12.86
CA LYS A 531 13.24 -20.38 -14.08
C LYS A 531 13.81 -21.79 -14.06
N GLY A 532 13.99 -22.36 -15.24
CA GLY A 532 14.46 -23.75 -15.41
C GLY A 532 13.33 -24.77 -15.36
N ASP A 533 13.70 -26.02 -15.15
CA ASP A 533 12.86 -27.23 -15.13
C ASP A 533 13.34 -28.07 -13.93
N PHE A 534 12.47 -28.36 -12.96
CA PHE A 534 12.82 -29.14 -11.77
C PHE A 534 13.38 -30.54 -12.10
N ALA A 535 12.98 -31.15 -13.23
CA ALA A 535 13.51 -32.44 -13.67
C ALA A 535 14.91 -32.32 -14.29
N ASP A 536 15.26 -31.20 -14.93
CA ASP A 536 16.61 -30.93 -15.42
C ASP A 536 17.48 -30.26 -14.34
N LYS A 537 18.26 -31.09 -13.64
CA LYS A 537 19.20 -30.63 -12.61
C LYS A 537 20.36 -29.76 -13.11
N SER A 538 20.56 -29.67 -14.43
CA SER A 538 21.52 -28.75 -15.06
C SER A 538 20.93 -27.38 -15.41
N SER A 539 19.60 -27.23 -15.30
CA SER A 539 18.90 -25.96 -15.37
C SER A 539 18.90 -25.23 -14.02
N GLU A 540 18.12 -24.14 -13.94
CA GLU A 540 17.88 -23.38 -12.71
C GLU A 540 16.85 -24.05 -11.77
N ARG A 541 16.31 -25.23 -12.12
CA ARG A 541 15.52 -26.12 -11.26
C ARG A 541 14.28 -25.49 -10.58
N GLU A 542 13.67 -24.51 -11.22
CA GLU A 542 12.55 -23.72 -10.67
C GLU A 542 12.92 -22.78 -9.51
N ASP A 543 14.17 -22.27 -9.51
CA ASP A 543 14.58 -21.14 -8.67
C ASP A 543 13.81 -19.86 -9.02
N SER A 544 13.47 -19.06 -8.00
CA SER A 544 12.63 -17.88 -8.16
C SER A 544 13.41 -16.65 -8.59
N TYR A 545 12.80 -15.87 -9.47
CA TYR A 545 13.23 -14.57 -9.96
C TYR A 545 12.10 -13.55 -9.81
N PRO A 546 12.42 -12.25 -9.69
CA PRO A 546 11.42 -11.20 -9.84
C PRO A 546 10.68 -11.35 -11.19
N ILE A 547 9.37 -11.10 -11.19
CA ILE A 547 8.64 -10.79 -12.42
C ILE A 547 9.13 -9.42 -12.90
N ALA A 548 9.17 -9.18 -14.22
CA ALA A 548 9.47 -7.83 -14.73
C ALA A 548 8.31 -6.86 -14.38
N GLU A 549 8.63 -5.62 -14.03
CA GLU A 549 7.67 -4.60 -13.56
C GLU A 549 6.48 -4.41 -14.51
N ALA A 550 6.69 -4.48 -15.83
CA ALA A 550 5.62 -4.42 -16.84
C ALA A 550 4.57 -5.56 -16.76
N GLY A 551 4.74 -6.55 -15.87
CA GLY A 551 3.73 -7.55 -15.52
C GLY A 551 3.15 -7.40 -14.11
N TRP A 552 3.56 -6.38 -13.35
CA TRP A 552 3.07 -6.08 -12.01
C TRP A 552 1.72 -5.34 -12.10
N LEU A 553 0.66 -6.04 -12.53
CA LEU A 553 -0.64 -5.43 -12.81
C LEU A 553 -1.22 -4.62 -11.62
N GLY A 554 -0.86 -4.99 -10.39
CA GLY A 554 -1.20 -4.24 -9.17
C GLY A 554 0.00 -3.69 -8.40
N GLY A 555 1.11 -3.35 -9.07
CA GLY A 555 2.33 -2.88 -8.41
C GLY A 555 2.88 -3.92 -7.42
N HIS A 556 3.32 -3.48 -6.24
CA HIS A 556 3.80 -4.35 -5.17
C HIS A 556 2.70 -5.23 -4.55
N THR A 557 1.40 -4.96 -4.78
CA THR A 557 0.32 -5.89 -4.39
C THR A 557 0.26 -7.16 -5.25
N THR A 558 0.95 -7.14 -6.39
CA THR A 558 0.88 -8.21 -7.41
C THR A 558 1.24 -9.56 -6.82
N LEU A 559 0.42 -10.57 -7.08
CA LEU A 559 0.64 -11.97 -6.70
C LEU A 559 1.67 -12.66 -7.61
N PRO A 560 2.54 -13.53 -7.07
CA PRO A 560 3.36 -14.45 -7.86
C PRO A 560 2.55 -15.29 -8.85
N TYR A 561 3.25 -15.82 -9.86
CA TYR A 561 2.70 -16.83 -10.76
C TYR A 561 2.25 -18.07 -9.94
N ASN A 562 1.10 -18.65 -10.29
CA ASN A 562 0.61 -19.87 -9.64
C ASN A 562 1.26 -21.10 -10.30
N TYR A 563 2.00 -21.89 -9.52
CA TYR A 563 2.66 -23.13 -9.96
C TYR A 563 1.97 -24.41 -9.47
N THR A 564 0.93 -24.30 -8.66
CA THR A 564 0.07 -25.43 -8.27
C THR A 564 -1.01 -25.76 -9.31
N HIS A 565 -1.09 -24.99 -10.40
CA HIS A 565 -2.16 -25.04 -11.42
C HIS A 565 -3.58 -24.91 -10.85
N GLU A 566 -3.75 -24.20 -9.74
CA GLU A 566 -5.03 -24.12 -9.03
C GLU A 566 -6.02 -23.20 -9.78
N PRO A 567 -7.18 -23.69 -10.31
CA PRO A 567 -7.80 -23.04 -11.46
C PRO A 567 -8.81 -21.92 -11.15
N ASP A 568 -9.39 -21.87 -9.95
CA ASP A 568 -10.55 -21.01 -9.66
C ASP A 568 -10.36 -20.03 -8.48
N ASN A 569 -9.37 -20.23 -7.62
CA ASN A 569 -9.15 -19.41 -6.43
C ASN A 569 -8.26 -18.16 -6.66
N HIS A 570 -8.17 -17.69 -7.92
CA HIS A 570 -7.24 -16.66 -8.33
C HIS A 570 -7.45 -15.27 -7.69
N PHE A 571 -8.70 -14.87 -7.40
CA PHE A 571 -9.08 -13.52 -6.94
C PHE A 571 -9.29 -13.40 -5.42
N MET A 572 -8.93 -14.42 -4.62
CA MET A 572 -9.19 -14.45 -3.17
C MET A 572 -7.96 -14.21 -2.29
N GLN A 573 -6.80 -13.90 -2.87
CA GLN A 573 -5.55 -13.84 -2.12
C GLN A 573 -5.26 -12.47 -1.52
N MET A 574 -4.53 -12.50 -0.40
CA MET A 574 -3.84 -11.36 0.19
C MET A 574 -2.82 -10.76 -0.80
N ALA A 575 -2.73 -9.44 -0.87
CA ALA A 575 -1.64 -8.73 -1.56
C ALA A 575 -0.24 -9.21 -1.12
N THR A 576 0.74 -9.27 -2.02
CA THR A 576 2.10 -9.75 -1.70
C THR A 576 2.82 -8.84 -0.69
N ASN A 577 2.50 -7.56 -0.68
CA ASN A 577 2.99 -6.56 0.25
C ASN A 577 2.08 -6.33 1.48
N LEU A 578 1.09 -7.20 1.75
CA LEU A 578 0.11 -6.99 2.83
C LEU A 578 0.77 -6.65 4.17
N SER A 579 0.44 -5.50 4.75
CA SER A 579 1.06 -4.97 5.95
C SER A 579 0.80 -5.86 7.17
N ASN A 580 1.74 -5.88 8.12
CA ASN A 580 1.59 -6.63 9.36
C ASN A 580 0.33 -6.21 10.15
N VAL A 581 -0.08 -4.95 10.01
CA VAL A 581 -1.29 -4.40 10.67
C VAL A 581 -2.60 -4.93 10.08
N ASN A 582 -2.58 -5.41 8.83
CA ASN A 582 -3.77 -5.73 8.04
C ASN A 582 -4.05 -7.23 7.90
N GLY A 583 -3.07 -8.10 8.10
CA GLY A 583 -3.21 -9.56 7.99
C GLY A 583 -4.42 -10.16 8.73
N GLN A 584 -4.60 -9.81 10.01
CA GLN A 584 -5.67 -10.35 10.84
C GLN A 584 -7.03 -9.68 10.55
N ALA A 585 -7.04 -8.40 10.14
CA ALA A 585 -8.25 -7.71 9.71
C ALA A 585 -8.79 -8.29 8.38
N PHE A 586 -7.90 -8.60 7.43
CA PHE A 586 -8.23 -9.20 6.13
C PHE A 586 -8.98 -10.53 6.29
N VAL A 587 -8.47 -11.47 7.10
CA VAL A 587 -9.13 -12.78 7.29
C VAL A 587 -10.45 -12.67 8.05
N GLN A 588 -10.59 -11.69 8.96
CA GLN A 588 -11.86 -11.44 9.65
C GLN A 588 -12.88 -10.79 8.71
N GLY A 589 -12.45 -9.91 7.80
CA GLY A 589 -13.27 -9.38 6.70
C GLY A 589 -13.72 -10.48 5.72
N ARG A 590 -12.83 -11.38 5.32
CA ARG A 590 -13.18 -12.56 4.51
C ARG A 590 -14.22 -13.44 5.20
N ARG A 591 -14.09 -13.65 6.53
CA ARG A 591 -15.09 -14.38 7.31
C ARG A 591 -16.46 -13.73 7.24
N ILE A 592 -16.54 -12.40 7.23
CA ILE A 592 -17.81 -11.65 7.06
C ILE A 592 -18.35 -11.87 5.63
N HIS A 593 -17.52 -11.67 4.60
CA HIS A 593 -17.89 -11.85 3.18
C HIS A 593 -18.50 -13.24 2.88
N HIS A 594 -17.97 -14.28 3.54
CA HIS A 594 -18.35 -15.69 3.35
C HIS A 594 -19.47 -16.19 4.30
N SER A 595 -19.95 -15.37 5.24
CA SER A 595 -20.96 -15.77 6.24
C SER A 595 -22.38 -15.33 5.88
N SER A 596 -23.35 -16.22 6.08
CA SER A 596 -24.79 -15.97 5.98
C SER A 596 -25.29 -15.06 7.10
N PHE A 597 -25.90 -13.92 6.76
CA PHE A 597 -26.52 -12.99 7.71
C PHE A 597 -27.92 -13.45 8.20
N ILE A 598 -28.40 -14.60 7.72
CA ILE A 598 -29.63 -15.24 8.21
C ILE A 598 -29.31 -16.14 9.39
N ASP A 599 -28.36 -17.07 9.21
CA ASP A 599 -28.11 -18.19 10.14
C ASP A 599 -26.64 -18.37 10.53
N GLY A 600 -25.76 -17.44 10.14
CA GLY A 600 -24.34 -17.39 10.53
C GLY A 600 -23.46 -18.46 9.91
N LYS A 601 -23.96 -19.32 9.00
CA LYS A 601 -23.13 -20.34 8.36
C LYS A 601 -22.11 -19.71 7.42
N HIS A 602 -20.86 -20.18 7.51
CA HIS A 602 -19.84 -19.96 6.50
C HIS A 602 -20.12 -20.86 5.28
N ASN A 603 -19.92 -20.37 4.05
CA ASN A 603 -20.21 -21.15 2.84
C ASN A 603 -19.16 -22.27 2.56
N GLU A 604 -17.88 -22.00 2.83
CA GLU A 604 -16.79 -22.98 2.77
C GLU A 604 -16.67 -23.77 4.09
N HIS A 605 -16.28 -25.06 4.00
CA HIS A 605 -16.01 -25.94 5.16
C HIS A 605 -17.11 -25.91 6.25
N VAL A 606 -18.38 -25.90 5.84
CA VAL A 606 -19.57 -25.65 6.69
C VAL A 606 -19.61 -26.47 8.00
N SER A 607 -19.10 -27.71 7.99
CA SER A 607 -19.06 -28.59 9.17
C SER A 607 -17.95 -28.28 10.18
N GLU A 608 -16.93 -27.53 9.77
CA GLU A 608 -15.76 -27.17 10.59
C GLU A 608 -15.86 -25.70 11.01
N ASN A 609 -16.04 -24.80 10.03
CA ASN A 609 -16.09 -23.34 10.19
C ASN A 609 -17.24 -22.83 11.08
N GLY A 610 -18.27 -23.66 11.32
CA GLY A 610 -19.30 -23.43 12.32
C GLY A 610 -20.25 -22.26 12.00
N ILE A 611 -20.75 -21.63 13.08
CA ILE A 611 -21.71 -20.52 13.02
C ILE A 611 -21.03 -19.25 13.54
N PHE A 612 -21.00 -18.19 12.74
CA PHE A 612 -20.60 -16.86 13.17
C PHE A 612 -21.79 -16.16 13.84
N THR A 613 -21.89 -16.29 15.16
CA THR A 613 -23.04 -15.81 15.96
C THR A 613 -23.35 -14.32 15.80
N ASP A 614 -22.33 -13.49 15.54
CA ASP A 614 -22.45 -12.03 15.44
C ASP A 614 -23.25 -11.52 14.23
N VAL A 615 -23.50 -12.38 13.24
CA VAL A 615 -24.25 -12.04 12.00
C VAL A 615 -25.57 -12.79 11.87
N VAL A 616 -25.91 -13.68 12.81
CA VAL A 616 -27.18 -14.43 12.81
C VAL A 616 -28.37 -13.49 12.95
N GLY A 617 -29.37 -13.61 12.07
CA GLY A 617 -30.61 -12.84 12.13
C GLY A 617 -30.45 -11.34 11.89
N LYS A 618 -29.46 -10.93 11.09
CA LYS A 618 -29.20 -9.54 10.70
C LYS A 618 -29.55 -9.21 9.25
N ALA A 619 -29.85 -10.21 8.43
CA ALA A 619 -30.51 -9.99 7.16
C ALA A 619 -31.96 -9.53 7.44
N GLY A 620 -32.31 -8.37 6.90
CA GLY A 620 -33.66 -7.81 6.98
C GLY A 620 -34.71 -8.66 6.26
N PRO A 621 -35.99 -8.26 6.34
CA PRO A 621 -37.10 -9.04 5.79
C PRO A 621 -37.15 -9.03 4.26
N HIS A 622 -36.31 -8.26 3.56
CA HIS A 622 -36.17 -8.19 2.11
C HIS A 622 -34.67 -8.16 1.74
N TYR A 623 -34.23 -8.95 0.75
CA TYR A 623 -32.82 -9.02 0.29
C TYR A 623 -32.68 -9.72 -1.08
N ILE A 624 -31.48 -9.66 -1.68
CA ILE A 624 -31.07 -10.50 -2.82
C ILE A 624 -30.38 -11.76 -2.32
N THR A 625 -29.25 -11.61 -1.60
CA THR A 625 -28.41 -12.71 -1.09
C THR A 625 -28.19 -12.61 0.43
N ALA A 626 -27.99 -13.76 1.08
CA ALA A 626 -27.66 -13.81 2.51
C ALA A 626 -26.18 -13.53 2.83
N SER A 627 -25.29 -13.51 1.83
CA SER A 627 -23.86 -13.27 1.98
C SER A 627 -23.26 -12.67 0.70
N CYS A 628 -22.17 -11.90 0.83
CA CYS A 628 -21.50 -11.26 -0.29
C CYS A 628 -21.00 -12.30 -1.33
N ALA A 629 -20.42 -13.40 -0.84
CA ALA A 629 -19.97 -14.53 -1.66
C ALA A 629 -21.09 -15.25 -2.41
N GLY A 630 -22.37 -15.01 -2.08
CA GLY A 630 -23.52 -15.55 -2.81
C GLY A 630 -23.71 -14.91 -4.19
N CYS A 631 -23.24 -13.67 -4.37
CA CYS A 631 -23.21 -12.98 -5.67
C CYS A 631 -21.80 -12.92 -6.28
N HIS A 632 -20.76 -12.69 -5.46
CA HIS A 632 -19.37 -12.61 -5.90
C HIS A 632 -18.69 -13.98 -5.84
N GLU A 633 -18.90 -14.82 -6.87
CA GLU A 633 -18.43 -16.20 -6.88
C GLU A 633 -16.88 -16.23 -6.86
N ARG A 634 -16.29 -16.62 -5.71
CA ARG A 634 -14.84 -16.57 -5.43
C ARG A 634 -14.21 -15.18 -5.65
N ASN A 635 -14.92 -14.11 -5.25
CA ASN A 635 -14.60 -12.71 -5.57
C ASN A 635 -14.66 -12.35 -7.08
N GLY A 636 -15.10 -13.29 -7.94
CA GLY A 636 -15.36 -13.09 -9.36
C GLY A 636 -16.77 -12.59 -9.65
N ARG A 637 -17.24 -12.93 -10.85
CA ARG A 637 -18.58 -12.58 -11.38
C ARG A 637 -19.56 -13.73 -11.09
N ALA A 638 -20.85 -13.49 -11.30
CA ALA A 638 -21.82 -14.59 -11.37
C ALA A 638 -21.83 -15.26 -12.76
N ALA A 639 -22.42 -16.45 -12.88
CA ALA A 639 -22.72 -17.11 -14.17
C ALA A 639 -24.22 -16.97 -14.54
N PRO A 640 -24.58 -16.53 -15.77
CA PRO A 640 -25.98 -16.48 -16.22
C PRO A 640 -26.65 -17.85 -16.16
N VAL A 641 -27.83 -17.90 -15.53
CA VAL A 641 -28.64 -19.14 -15.42
C VAL A 641 -29.39 -19.47 -16.71
N GLU A 642 -29.92 -20.69 -16.80
CA GLU A 642 -30.69 -21.14 -17.97
C GLU A 642 -32.01 -20.37 -18.12
N PRO A 643 -32.55 -20.20 -19.35
CA PRO A 643 -33.79 -19.46 -19.56
C PRO A 643 -34.98 -20.03 -18.77
N GLY A 644 -35.66 -19.15 -18.04
CA GLY A 644 -36.73 -19.46 -17.09
C GLY A 644 -36.28 -19.66 -15.64
N GLU A 645 -34.97 -19.70 -15.35
CA GLU A 645 -34.46 -19.76 -13.97
C GLU A 645 -34.31 -18.36 -13.33
N PRO A 646 -34.55 -18.20 -12.01
CA PRO A 646 -34.44 -16.90 -11.33
C PRO A 646 -33.00 -16.39 -11.19
N LEU A 647 -32.79 -15.11 -11.52
CA LEU A 647 -31.51 -14.41 -11.51
C LEU A 647 -31.08 -13.95 -10.09
N VAL A 648 -31.02 -14.87 -9.14
CA VAL A 648 -30.78 -14.58 -7.70
C VAL A 648 -29.38 -14.04 -7.35
N LYS A 649 -28.52 -13.79 -8.35
CA LYS A 649 -27.18 -13.16 -8.22
C LYS A 649 -27.06 -11.83 -8.97
N TRP A 650 -28.17 -11.29 -9.50
CA TRP A 650 -28.22 -10.02 -10.21
C TRP A 650 -28.79 -8.92 -9.31
N GLN A 651 -28.19 -7.74 -9.36
CA GLN A 651 -28.82 -6.52 -8.90
C GLN A 651 -29.71 -5.99 -10.03
N PHE A 652 -31.02 -5.99 -9.83
CA PHE A 652 -31.96 -5.24 -10.65
C PHE A 652 -32.23 -3.90 -9.99
N LYS A 653 -31.50 -2.85 -10.42
CA LYS A 653 -31.85 -1.48 -10.02
C LYS A 653 -33.15 -1.08 -10.72
N VAL A 654 -34.06 -0.43 -10.01
CA VAL A 654 -35.42 -0.12 -10.46
C VAL A 654 -35.80 1.31 -10.16
N ALA A 655 -36.69 1.89 -10.97
CA ALA A 655 -37.15 3.25 -10.78
C ALA A 655 -38.52 3.52 -11.42
N ASP A 656 -39.15 4.61 -10.95
CA ASP A 656 -40.33 5.21 -11.55
C ASP A 656 -40.03 5.81 -12.94
N ILE A 657 -41.08 6.28 -13.63
CA ILE A 657 -40.94 6.85 -14.99
C ILE A 657 -40.01 8.09 -15.04
N ASN A 658 -39.78 8.75 -13.92
CA ASN A 658 -38.95 9.95 -13.78
C ASN A 658 -37.50 9.62 -13.37
N GLY A 659 -37.21 8.40 -12.91
CA GLY A 659 -35.90 7.97 -12.42
C GLY A 659 -35.72 8.00 -10.89
N ASN A 660 -36.79 8.21 -10.11
CA ASN A 660 -36.76 8.09 -8.65
C ASN A 660 -36.96 6.62 -8.22
N ALA A 661 -36.69 6.29 -6.96
CA ALA A 661 -37.06 5.00 -6.36
C ALA A 661 -38.50 4.60 -6.70
N ASP A 662 -38.70 3.35 -7.10
CA ASP A 662 -40.04 2.82 -7.41
C ASP A 662 -40.88 2.78 -6.11
N PRO A 663 -42.12 3.30 -6.11
CA PRO A 663 -42.97 3.30 -4.92
C PRO A 663 -43.22 1.91 -4.29
N LEU A 664 -43.06 0.81 -5.04
CA LEU A 664 -43.33 -0.55 -4.61
C LEU A 664 -42.07 -1.40 -4.38
N LEU A 665 -40.87 -0.92 -4.77
CA LEU A 665 -39.63 -1.71 -4.79
C LEU A 665 -38.36 -0.97 -4.30
N GLY A 666 -38.42 0.33 -3.98
CA GLY A 666 -37.22 1.09 -3.61
C GLY A 666 -36.30 1.38 -4.81
N TYR A 667 -34.98 1.34 -4.62
CA TYR A 667 -33.98 1.52 -5.68
C TYR A 667 -33.50 0.19 -6.30
N VAL A 668 -33.66 -0.94 -5.59
CA VAL A 668 -33.23 -2.27 -6.00
C VAL A 668 -34.32 -3.30 -5.70
N LEU A 669 -34.73 -4.09 -6.69
CA LEU A 669 -35.70 -5.17 -6.49
C LEU A 669 -35.09 -6.27 -5.61
N GLN A 670 -35.71 -6.55 -4.47
CA GLN A 670 -35.26 -7.54 -3.47
C GLN A 670 -36.11 -8.83 -3.56
N PRO A 671 -35.62 -9.88 -4.26
CA PRO A 671 -36.44 -11.04 -4.63
C PRO A 671 -36.77 -12.01 -3.49
N ASN A 672 -35.98 -12.00 -2.41
CA ASN A 672 -36.10 -12.93 -1.28
C ASN A 672 -36.58 -12.20 -0.03
N ASN A 673 -37.30 -12.90 0.86
CA ASN A 673 -37.83 -12.35 2.10
C ASN A 673 -37.71 -13.32 3.30
N ILE A 674 -37.93 -12.79 4.51
CA ILE A 674 -37.96 -13.55 5.77
C ILE A 674 -39.17 -13.11 6.60
N GLY A 675 -39.97 -14.06 7.07
CA GLY A 675 -41.06 -13.82 8.05
C GLY A 675 -42.33 -13.15 7.50
N ILE A 676 -42.26 -12.56 6.32
CA ILE A 676 -43.41 -12.16 5.49
C ILE A 676 -43.95 -13.41 4.78
N ASN A 677 -45.26 -13.46 4.49
CA ASN A 677 -45.97 -14.68 4.05
C ASN A 677 -45.28 -15.45 2.90
N ASP A 678 -44.69 -16.62 3.21
CA ASP A 678 -44.00 -17.60 2.32
C ASP A 678 -44.77 -18.04 1.04
N ALA A 679 -46.01 -17.58 0.84
CA ALA A 679 -46.92 -18.11 -0.17
C ALA A 679 -46.91 -17.37 -1.52
N THR A 680 -46.27 -16.20 -1.64
CA THR A 680 -46.25 -15.37 -2.86
C THR A 680 -44.99 -14.49 -2.98
N ASP A 681 -43.88 -15.08 -3.44
CA ASP A 681 -42.65 -14.48 -4.00
C ASP A 681 -42.29 -13.03 -3.58
N GLY A 682 -41.54 -12.85 -2.49
CA GLY A 682 -40.75 -11.65 -2.14
C GLY A 682 -41.29 -10.30 -2.63
N GLU A 683 -40.45 -9.50 -3.28
CA GLU A 683 -40.90 -8.39 -4.14
C GLU A 683 -41.27 -8.85 -5.54
N GLY A 684 -40.64 -9.93 -6.02
CA GLY A 684 -40.85 -10.57 -7.30
C GLY A 684 -39.59 -11.35 -7.68
N GLN A 685 -39.66 -12.12 -8.76
CA GLN A 685 -38.49 -12.79 -9.33
C GLN A 685 -38.27 -12.25 -10.75
N VAL A 686 -37.02 -12.22 -11.20
CA VAL A 686 -36.67 -11.88 -12.58
C VAL A 686 -35.95 -13.07 -13.21
N VAL A 687 -36.38 -13.44 -14.41
CA VAL A 687 -35.79 -14.52 -15.22
C VAL A 687 -35.35 -13.95 -16.57
N ILE A 688 -34.40 -14.62 -17.23
CA ILE A 688 -34.26 -14.50 -18.69
C ILE A 688 -35.32 -15.42 -19.29
N ASP A 689 -36.38 -14.89 -19.91
CA ASP A 689 -37.38 -15.72 -20.61
C ASP A 689 -36.76 -16.35 -21.86
N SER A 690 -35.98 -15.56 -22.59
CA SER A 690 -35.35 -15.96 -23.84
C SER A 690 -34.14 -15.08 -24.16
N TRP A 691 -33.27 -15.56 -25.04
CA TRP A 691 -32.18 -14.78 -25.62
C TRP A 691 -32.57 -14.34 -27.04
N THR A 692 -32.38 -13.06 -27.36
CA THR A 692 -32.46 -12.55 -28.72
C THR A 692 -31.08 -12.66 -29.37
N GLU A 693 -30.91 -13.56 -30.33
CA GLU A 693 -29.65 -13.69 -31.08
C GLU A 693 -29.66 -12.94 -32.41
N ASN A 694 -28.57 -12.25 -32.72
CA ASN A 694 -28.33 -11.55 -33.99
C ASN A 694 -26.84 -11.55 -34.34
N ASN A 695 -26.48 -11.94 -35.57
CA ASN A 695 -25.09 -12.03 -36.06
C ASN A 695 -24.09 -12.80 -35.16
N GLY A 696 -24.58 -13.71 -34.32
CA GLY A 696 -23.77 -14.48 -33.36
C GLY A 696 -23.69 -13.85 -31.96
N LEU A 697 -24.17 -12.62 -31.78
CA LEU A 697 -24.31 -11.95 -30.48
C LEU A 697 -25.67 -12.29 -29.85
N ARG A 698 -25.76 -12.35 -28.51
CA ARG A 698 -27.04 -12.51 -27.78
C ARG A 698 -27.35 -11.37 -26.80
N SER A 699 -28.61 -10.95 -26.70
CA SER A 699 -29.11 -10.05 -25.63
C SER A 699 -30.27 -10.68 -24.84
N PRO A 700 -30.40 -10.40 -23.54
CA PRO A 700 -31.38 -11.05 -22.67
C PRO A 700 -32.78 -10.40 -22.76
N ASN A 701 -33.82 -11.22 -22.89
CA ASN A 701 -35.22 -10.79 -22.75
C ASN A 701 -35.70 -11.09 -21.32
N TYR A 702 -35.73 -10.06 -20.46
CA TYR A 702 -36.13 -10.24 -19.06
C TYR A 702 -37.64 -10.35 -18.86
N GLN A 703 -38.08 -11.27 -18.00
CA GLN A 703 -39.45 -11.35 -17.50
C GLN A 703 -39.46 -11.18 -15.98
N PHE A 704 -40.32 -10.28 -15.50
CA PHE A 704 -40.61 -10.07 -14.08
C PHE A 704 -41.85 -10.89 -13.68
N SER A 705 -41.84 -11.53 -12.50
CA SER A 705 -42.99 -12.34 -12.04
C SER A 705 -44.19 -11.52 -11.54
N LYS A 706 -43.97 -10.23 -11.25
CA LYS A 706 -45.00 -9.24 -10.91
C LYS A 706 -45.05 -8.13 -11.96
N SER A 707 -45.28 -6.88 -11.57
CA SER A 707 -45.23 -5.74 -12.50
C SER A 707 -43.78 -5.43 -12.91
N THR A 708 -43.53 -5.36 -14.22
CA THR A 708 -42.30 -4.77 -14.77
C THR A 708 -42.17 -3.31 -14.29
N PRO A 709 -41.03 -2.91 -13.70
CA PRO A 709 -40.75 -1.52 -13.34
C PRO A 709 -40.83 -0.56 -14.55
N ALA A 710 -41.07 0.73 -14.30
CA ALA A 710 -41.10 1.72 -15.37
C ALA A 710 -39.70 1.93 -16.00
N ARG A 711 -38.64 1.78 -15.21
CA ARG A 711 -37.24 1.74 -15.62
C ARG A 711 -36.48 0.69 -14.81
N PHE A 712 -35.49 0.03 -15.42
CA PHE A 712 -34.57 -0.86 -14.72
C PHE A 712 -33.17 -0.91 -15.36
N SER A 713 -32.18 -1.30 -14.57
CA SER A 713 -30.81 -1.60 -14.99
C SER A 713 -30.45 -2.98 -14.43
N ALA A 714 -30.19 -3.95 -15.31
CA ALA A 714 -29.85 -5.32 -14.93
C ALA A 714 -28.33 -5.46 -14.80
N ARG A 715 -27.85 -5.85 -13.62
CA ARG A 715 -26.41 -5.81 -13.31
C ARG A 715 -25.94 -7.10 -12.65
N ILE A 716 -24.92 -7.72 -13.24
CA ILE A 716 -24.20 -8.85 -12.67
C ILE A 716 -23.20 -8.37 -11.60
N ALA A 717 -22.88 -9.21 -10.63
CA ALA A 717 -21.83 -8.90 -9.65
C ALA A 717 -20.47 -8.68 -10.35
N PRO A 718 -19.76 -7.55 -10.12
CA PRO A 718 -18.41 -7.35 -10.64
C PRO A 718 -17.38 -8.15 -9.84
N GLN A 719 -16.21 -8.39 -10.44
CA GLN A 719 -15.04 -8.92 -9.72
C GLN A 719 -14.52 -7.89 -8.70
N LEU A 720 -13.98 -8.38 -7.58
CA LEU A 720 -13.54 -7.54 -6.44
C LEU A 720 -12.02 -7.32 -6.34
N VAL A 721 -11.23 -7.95 -7.21
CA VAL A 721 -9.76 -7.87 -7.16
C VAL A 721 -9.22 -6.48 -7.55
N GLY A 722 -8.25 -5.97 -6.78
CA GLY A 722 -7.56 -4.71 -7.03
C GLY A 722 -8.37 -3.43 -6.78
N LEU A 723 -9.58 -3.49 -6.19
CA LEU A 723 -10.41 -2.29 -6.03
C LEU A 723 -9.76 -1.20 -5.18
N GLY A 724 -8.97 -1.54 -4.16
CA GLY A 724 -8.25 -0.55 -3.33
C GLY A 724 -7.22 0.26 -4.11
N LEU A 725 -6.60 -0.33 -5.13
CA LEU A 725 -5.70 0.41 -6.02
C LEU A 725 -6.46 1.46 -6.85
N LEU A 726 -7.70 1.16 -7.27
CA LEU A 726 -8.56 2.10 -8.01
C LEU A 726 -9.17 3.18 -7.12
N GLU A 727 -9.32 2.91 -5.83
CA GLU A 727 -9.63 3.91 -4.79
C GLU A 727 -8.46 4.87 -4.59
N ALA A 728 -7.22 4.36 -4.62
CA ALA A 728 -6.00 5.12 -4.41
C ALA A 728 -5.53 5.98 -5.61
N ILE A 729 -6.04 5.80 -6.83
CA ILE A 729 -5.70 6.67 -7.98
C ILE A 729 -6.15 8.12 -7.68
N PRO A 730 -5.30 9.16 -7.80
CA PRO A 730 -5.69 10.54 -7.56
C PRO A 730 -6.86 11.03 -8.46
N GLU A 731 -7.71 11.94 -7.94
CA GLU A 731 -8.82 12.51 -8.70
C GLU A 731 -8.36 13.28 -9.96
N ASN A 732 -7.24 14.01 -9.90
CA ASN A 732 -6.69 14.73 -11.07
C ASN A 732 -6.24 13.77 -12.19
N THR A 733 -5.71 12.58 -11.86
CA THR A 733 -5.30 11.56 -12.84
C THR A 733 -6.46 11.00 -13.67
N VAL A 734 -7.68 10.98 -13.11
CA VAL A 734 -8.91 10.60 -13.84
C VAL A 734 -9.50 11.80 -14.57
N LEU A 735 -9.54 12.98 -13.92
CA LEU A 735 -10.13 14.19 -14.49
C LEU A 735 -9.32 14.79 -15.63
N SER A 736 -8.01 14.53 -15.72
CA SER A 736 -7.17 14.92 -16.86
C SER A 736 -7.49 14.17 -18.16
N ARG A 737 -8.34 13.13 -18.09
CA ARG A 737 -8.81 12.34 -19.23
C ARG A 737 -10.26 12.62 -19.61
N GLU A 738 -10.93 13.55 -18.92
CA GLU A 738 -12.34 13.91 -19.20
C GLU A 738 -12.46 14.80 -20.45
N ASP A 739 -12.83 14.21 -21.59
CA ASP A 739 -13.04 14.89 -22.89
C ASP A 739 -14.52 14.85 -23.29
N VAL A 740 -15.39 15.53 -22.52
CA VAL A 740 -16.86 15.48 -22.69
C VAL A 740 -17.35 16.07 -24.03
N ASN A 741 -16.48 16.68 -24.84
CA ASN A 741 -16.84 17.36 -26.08
C ASN A 741 -16.32 16.66 -27.36
N ASP A 742 -15.46 15.63 -27.25
CA ASP A 742 -14.61 15.17 -28.35
C ASP A 742 -13.75 16.33 -28.91
N ASP A 743 -13.12 17.09 -27.99
CA ASP A 743 -12.24 18.23 -28.32
C ASP A 743 -10.95 17.75 -29.02
N ASN A 744 -10.55 16.48 -28.84
CA ASN A 744 -9.44 15.86 -29.55
C ASN A 744 -9.81 15.33 -30.96
N GLY A 745 -11.05 14.88 -31.17
CA GLY A 745 -11.57 14.43 -32.47
C GLY A 745 -11.37 12.95 -32.81
N ASP A 746 -11.11 12.08 -31.83
CA ASP A 746 -11.03 10.62 -32.00
C ASP A 746 -12.40 9.93 -31.92
N GLY A 747 -13.44 10.61 -31.43
CA GLY A 747 -14.81 10.10 -31.30
C GLY A 747 -15.12 9.47 -29.94
N ILE A 748 -14.23 9.61 -28.96
CA ILE A 748 -14.45 9.26 -27.55
C ILE A 748 -14.92 10.53 -26.81
N SER A 749 -15.81 10.38 -25.83
CA SER A 749 -16.42 11.49 -25.09
C SER A 749 -16.44 11.25 -23.57
N GLY A 750 -15.37 10.61 -23.08
CA GLY A 750 -15.25 10.09 -21.73
C GLY A 750 -15.48 11.14 -20.64
N LYS A 751 -16.39 10.84 -19.70
CA LYS A 751 -16.76 11.79 -18.63
C LYS A 751 -16.68 11.19 -17.22
N ALA A 752 -16.36 12.03 -16.24
CA ALA A 752 -16.30 11.65 -14.85
C ALA A 752 -17.69 11.69 -14.20
N GLN A 753 -18.08 10.58 -13.58
CA GLN A 753 -19.24 10.54 -12.69
C GLN A 753 -18.97 11.40 -11.44
N ARG A 754 -19.99 12.13 -10.99
CA ARG A 754 -19.91 13.01 -9.82
C ARG A 754 -20.98 12.59 -8.83
N VAL A 755 -20.56 12.13 -7.65
CA VAL A 755 -21.43 11.50 -6.66
C VAL A 755 -21.40 12.28 -5.34
N ALA A 756 -22.49 12.20 -4.57
CA ALA A 756 -22.46 12.64 -3.19
C ALA A 756 -21.75 11.59 -2.32
N ASP A 757 -20.88 12.07 -1.45
CA ASP A 757 -20.33 11.31 -0.33
C ASP A 757 -21.47 10.84 0.60
N ALA A 758 -21.45 9.57 1.02
CA ALA A 758 -22.51 8.99 1.86
C ALA A 758 -22.45 9.46 3.33
N GLN A 759 -21.31 9.99 3.77
CA GLN A 759 -21.04 10.40 5.15
C GLN A 759 -20.96 11.93 5.28
N THR A 760 -20.31 12.64 4.35
CA THR A 760 -20.14 14.11 4.40
C THR A 760 -21.15 14.88 3.54
N GLY A 761 -21.69 14.25 2.48
CA GLY A 761 -22.52 14.90 1.47
C GLY A 761 -21.74 15.77 0.46
N GLU A 762 -20.41 15.77 0.50
CA GLU A 762 -19.54 16.47 -0.45
C GLU A 762 -19.62 15.84 -1.85
N THR A 763 -19.20 16.57 -2.89
CA THR A 763 -19.08 15.97 -4.23
C THR A 763 -17.75 15.26 -4.35
N ARG A 764 -17.79 13.97 -4.68
CA ARG A 764 -16.64 13.09 -4.88
C ARG A 764 -16.61 12.59 -6.33
N LEU A 765 -15.45 12.13 -6.79
CA LEU A 765 -15.34 11.36 -8.03
C LEU A 765 -16.07 10.02 -7.84
N GLY A 766 -16.90 9.62 -8.81
CA GLY A 766 -17.48 8.29 -8.85
C GLY A 766 -16.50 7.27 -9.42
N ARG A 767 -16.28 6.15 -8.71
CA ARG A 767 -15.30 5.10 -9.07
C ARG A 767 -15.92 3.70 -9.15
N PHE A 768 -16.85 3.37 -8.26
CA PHE A 768 -17.31 1.99 -8.08
C PHE A 768 -18.73 1.72 -8.62
N GLY A 769 -19.00 0.44 -8.88
CA GLY A 769 -20.18 -0.01 -9.63
C GLY A 769 -20.06 0.19 -11.15
N TRP A 770 -21.11 -0.24 -11.87
CA TRP A 770 -21.16 -0.29 -13.34
C TRP A 770 -21.35 1.06 -14.03
N LYS A 771 -21.98 2.04 -13.36
CA LYS A 771 -22.10 3.43 -13.83
C LYS A 771 -21.40 4.40 -12.86
N ALA A 772 -20.33 3.94 -12.22
CA ALA A 772 -19.48 4.71 -11.29
C ALA A 772 -20.20 5.36 -10.08
N GLY A 773 -21.43 4.96 -9.75
CA GLY A 773 -22.33 5.63 -8.80
C GLY A 773 -21.95 5.56 -7.31
N LYS A 774 -20.68 5.29 -6.97
CA LYS A 774 -20.12 5.10 -5.63
C LYS A 774 -18.71 5.70 -5.61
N ALA A 775 -18.38 6.52 -4.62
CA ALA A 775 -17.07 7.18 -4.54
C ALA A 775 -15.97 6.20 -4.14
N ASP A 776 -16.22 5.53 -3.03
CA ASP A 776 -15.26 4.73 -2.26
C ASP A 776 -15.80 3.32 -1.97
N ILE A 777 -14.93 2.44 -1.49
CA ILE A 777 -15.20 1.05 -1.14
C ILE A 777 -16.11 0.96 0.09
N ARG A 778 -16.01 1.89 1.07
CA ARG A 778 -16.94 1.90 2.22
C ARG A 778 -18.37 2.15 1.77
N HIS A 779 -18.60 3.12 0.90
CA HIS A 779 -19.90 3.44 0.30
C HIS A 779 -20.40 2.29 -0.60
N GLN A 780 -19.52 1.64 -1.38
CA GLN A 780 -19.89 0.46 -2.17
C GLN A 780 -20.29 -0.74 -1.28
N VAL A 781 -19.54 -1.04 -0.22
CA VAL A 781 -19.80 -2.16 0.69
C VAL A 781 -21.00 -1.89 1.60
N ALA A 782 -21.10 -0.69 2.18
CA ALA A 782 -22.22 -0.28 3.02
C ALA A 782 -23.53 -0.19 2.23
N GLY A 783 -23.46 0.21 0.95
CA GLY A 783 -24.59 0.16 0.03
C GLY A 783 -25.02 -1.29 -0.25
N ALA A 784 -24.09 -2.17 -0.61
CA ALA A 784 -24.38 -3.58 -0.90
C ALA A 784 -24.94 -4.34 0.32
N PHE A 785 -24.44 -4.08 1.53
CA PHE A 785 -25.05 -4.60 2.75
C PHE A 785 -26.52 -4.20 2.84
N ASN A 786 -26.86 -2.94 2.55
CA ASN A 786 -28.22 -2.43 2.67
C ASN A 786 -29.15 -2.93 1.54
N THR A 787 -28.78 -2.73 0.27
CA THR A 787 -29.65 -3.03 -0.88
C THR A 787 -29.63 -4.49 -1.29
N ASP A 788 -28.48 -5.18 -1.18
CA ASP A 788 -28.32 -6.51 -1.75
C ASP A 788 -28.45 -7.60 -0.67
N MET A 789 -28.20 -7.27 0.60
CA MET A 789 -28.30 -8.20 1.74
C MET A 789 -29.36 -7.81 2.79
N GLY A 790 -29.98 -6.64 2.70
CA GLY A 790 -31.01 -6.18 3.64
C GLY A 790 -30.49 -5.81 5.03
N VAL A 791 -29.20 -5.48 5.17
CA VAL A 791 -28.49 -5.27 6.45
C VAL A 791 -28.17 -3.78 6.66
N THR A 792 -28.71 -3.17 7.71
CA THR A 792 -28.47 -1.75 8.03
C THR A 792 -27.11 -1.49 8.68
N ASN A 793 -26.57 -0.29 8.47
CA ASN A 793 -25.25 0.13 8.94
C ASN A 793 -25.20 1.65 9.20
N SER A 794 -24.05 2.17 9.64
CA SER A 794 -23.86 3.58 10.01
C SER A 794 -24.11 4.57 8.86
N LEU A 795 -23.69 4.24 7.63
CA LEU A 795 -23.92 5.06 6.42
C LEU A 795 -25.35 4.91 5.88
N PHE A 796 -25.88 3.68 5.90
CA PHE A 796 -27.23 3.36 5.43
C PHE A 796 -28.08 2.75 6.56
N PRO A 797 -28.59 3.58 7.49
CA PRO A 797 -29.30 3.13 8.68
C PRO A 797 -30.81 2.90 8.45
N ASN A 798 -31.30 3.07 7.22
CA ASN A 798 -32.68 2.73 6.83
C ASN A 798 -32.58 1.66 5.72
N PRO A 799 -33.43 0.62 5.71
CA PRO A 799 -33.47 -0.33 4.59
C PRO A 799 -33.91 0.38 3.30
N ASP A 800 -33.49 -0.12 2.14
CA ASP A 800 -34.12 0.26 0.87
C ASP A 800 -35.61 -0.11 0.92
N CYS A 801 -36.46 0.83 0.51
CA CYS A 801 -37.90 0.74 0.74
C CYS A 801 -38.64 1.78 -0.11
N GLY A 802 -39.44 1.31 -1.05
CA GLY A 802 -40.34 2.12 -1.85
C GLY A 802 -41.39 2.83 -0.98
N SER A 803 -41.78 4.04 -1.38
CA SER A 803 -42.66 4.93 -0.60
C SER A 803 -44.08 4.39 -0.29
N SER A 804 -44.46 3.25 -0.87
CA SER A 804 -45.72 2.53 -0.60
C SER A 804 -45.52 1.15 0.06
N GLN A 805 -44.28 0.71 0.29
CA GLN A 805 -43.96 -0.48 1.10
C GLN A 805 -44.04 -0.15 2.59
N THR A 806 -44.38 -1.14 3.42
CA THR A 806 -44.55 -0.98 4.87
C THR A 806 -43.91 -2.08 5.72
N GLU A 807 -43.22 -3.04 5.08
CA GLU A 807 -42.72 -4.26 5.73
C GLU A 807 -41.19 -4.45 5.58
N CYS A 808 -40.47 -3.44 5.04
CA CYS A 808 -39.03 -3.45 4.72
C CYS A 808 -38.07 -3.65 5.91
N GLY A 809 -38.56 -3.69 7.15
CA GLY A 809 -37.74 -3.83 8.37
C GLY A 809 -37.77 -2.59 9.27
N SER A 810 -36.72 -2.41 10.07
CA SER A 810 -36.57 -1.28 11.00
C SER A 810 -35.26 -0.55 10.75
N SER A 811 -35.27 0.77 10.89
CA SER A 811 -34.04 1.58 10.85
C SER A 811 -33.15 1.29 12.07
N GLY A 812 -31.83 1.26 11.87
CA GLY A 812 -30.85 0.92 12.90
C GLY A 812 -29.42 0.83 12.36
N VAL A 813 -28.56 0.15 13.13
CA VAL A 813 -27.19 -0.20 12.74
C VAL A 813 -26.98 -1.66 13.16
N GLU A 814 -27.08 -2.58 12.21
CA GLU A 814 -26.94 -4.02 12.45
C GLU A 814 -25.47 -4.47 12.28
N VAL A 815 -24.75 -3.87 11.33
CA VAL A 815 -23.29 -3.99 11.21
C VAL A 815 -22.62 -2.78 11.85
N SER A 816 -21.85 -3.04 12.90
CA SER A 816 -20.96 -2.07 13.56
C SER A 816 -19.80 -1.67 12.66
N ASP A 817 -19.36 -0.40 12.71
CA ASP A 817 -18.26 0.12 11.89
C ASP A 817 -17.03 -0.78 11.86
N ALA A 818 -16.50 -1.23 13.00
CA ALA A 818 -15.35 -2.15 13.05
C ALA A 818 -15.48 -3.45 12.18
N LYS A 819 -16.71 -3.92 11.92
CA LYS A 819 -16.96 -5.05 11.00
C LYS A 819 -17.07 -4.60 9.54
N LEU A 820 -17.59 -3.39 9.28
CA LEU A 820 -17.54 -2.74 7.97
C LEU A 820 -16.09 -2.42 7.59
N ASP A 821 -15.27 -1.94 8.53
CA ASP A 821 -13.85 -1.63 8.33
C ASP A 821 -13.04 -2.89 7.95
N MET A 822 -13.26 -4.01 8.65
CA MET A 822 -12.69 -5.32 8.28
C MET A 822 -13.12 -5.75 6.87
N MET A 823 -14.38 -5.54 6.51
CA MET A 823 -14.92 -5.89 5.20
C MET A 823 -14.31 -5.02 4.07
N VAL A 824 -14.11 -3.71 4.33
CA VAL A 824 -13.39 -2.80 3.43
C VAL A 824 -11.94 -3.23 3.28
N LYS A 825 -11.21 -3.50 4.38
CA LYS A 825 -9.82 -3.98 4.34
C LYS A 825 -9.65 -5.31 3.60
N TYR A 826 -10.62 -6.23 3.72
CA TYR A 826 -10.61 -7.45 2.91
C TYR A 826 -10.68 -7.16 1.41
N ILE A 827 -11.59 -6.30 0.95
CA ILE A 827 -11.77 -5.98 -0.48
C ILE A 827 -10.62 -5.12 -1.03
N SER A 828 -10.17 -4.12 -0.26
CA SER A 828 -9.15 -3.17 -0.69
C SER A 828 -7.79 -3.84 -0.92
N LEU A 829 -7.51 -4.92 -0.18
CA LEU A 829 -6.20 -5.58 -0.12
C LEU A 829 -6.19 -6.95 -0.82
N LEU A 830 -7.12 -7.20 -1.74
CA LEU A 830 -7.10 -8.34 -2.66
C LEU A 830 -6.03 -8.17 -3.73
N GLY A 831 -4.97 -8.99 -3.65
CA GLY A 831 -3.83 -8.93 -4.56
C GLY A 831 -4.21 -9.23 -6.01
N VAL A 832 -3.69 -8.43 -6.95
CA VAL A 832 -3.90 -8.60 -8.39
C VAL A 832 -2.97 -9.70 -8.92
N ARG A 833 -3.42 -10.58 -9.82
CA ARG A 833 -2.52 -11.54 -10.47
C ARG A 833 -1.56 -10.84 -11.43
N ALA A 834 -0.31 -11.27 -11.47
CA ALA A 834 0.65 -10.80 -12.47
C ALA A 834 0.18 -11.14 -13.90
N GLN A 835 0.55 -10.29 -14.87
CA GLN A 835 0.39 -10.62 -16.28
C GLN A 835 1.27 -11.83 -16.62
N ARG A 836 0.66 -12.81 -17.27
CA ARG A 836 1.28 -14.07 -17.69
C ARG A 836 2.01 -13.88 -19.03
N ASP A 837 2.86 -14.82 -19.39
CA ASP A 837 3.38 -14.97 -20.76
C ASP A 837 4.01 -13.70 -21.40
N LEU A 838 4.58 -12.81 -20.58
CA LEU A 838 5.24 -11.55 -20.98
C LEU A 838 6.31 -11.73 -22.08
N ASP A 839 6.96 -12.89 -22.10
CA ASP A 839 8.03 -13.25 -23.02
C ASP A 839 7.51 -13.88 -24.34
N ASP A 840 6.19 -14.07 -24.49
CA ASP A 840 5.57 -14.67 -25.68
C ASP A 840 5.36 -13.62 -26.81
N PRO A 841 5.86 -13.86 -28.04
CA PRO A 841 5.72 -12.92 -29.15
C PRO A 841 4.28 -12.64 -29.59
N SER A 842 3.34 -13.55 -29.37
CA SER A 842 1.92 -13.37 -29.68
C SER A 842 1.24 -12.46 -28.66
N VAL A 843 1.61 -12.55 -27.38
CA VAL A 843 1.16 -11.62 -26.32
C VAL A 843 1.70 -10.22 -26.57
N GLN A 844 2.99 -10.10 -26.91
CA GLN A 844 3.62 -8.82 -27.24
C GLN A 844 3.00 -8.17 -28.49
N ASN A 845 2.77 -8.95 -29.57
CA ASN A 845 2.06 -8.47 -30.75
C ASN A 845 0.61 -8.07 -30.42
N GLY A 846 -0.08 -8.86 -29.60
CA GLY A 846 -1.44 -8.59 -29.15
C GLY A 846 -1.59 -7.28 -28.38
N LYS A 847 -0.66 -6.99 -27.46
CA LYS A 847 -0.60 -5.72 -26.73
C LYS A 847 -0.39 -4.53 -27.67
N SER A 848 0.52 -4.66 -28.64
CA SER A 848 0.75 -3.61 -29.64
C SER A 848 -0.47 -3.39 -30.55
N LEU A 849 -1.14 -4.46 -30.96
CA LEU A 849 -2.36 -4.40 -31.76
C LEU A 849 -3.54 -3.78 -31.00
N PHE A 850 -3.71 -4.11 -29.71
CA PHE A 850 -4.74 -3.54 -28.83
C PHE A 850 -4.70 -2.01 -28.80
N SER A 851 -3.49 -1.42 -28.74
CA SER A 851 -3.33 0.04 -28.84
C SER A 851 -3.47 0.55 -30.28
N GLN A 852 -2.95 -0.17 -31.29
CA GLN A 852 -3.10 0.24 -32.70
C GLN A 852 -4.55 0.28 -33.20
N ILE A 853 -5.45 -0.52 -32.61
CA ILE A 853 -6.89 -0.51 -32.92
C ILE A 853 -7.71 0.39 -32.00
N GLY A 854 -7.08 1.19 -31.13
CA GLY A 854 -7.74 2.20 -30.31
C GLY A 854 -8.49 1.68 -29.08
N CYS A 855 -8.24 0.45 -28.61
CA CYS A 855 -8.84 -0.02 -27.36
C CYS A 855 -8.30 0.75 -26.13
N ASN A 856 -7.05 1.23 -26.20
CA ASN A 856 -6.38 1.94 -25.12
C ASN A 856 -6.88 3.39 -24.88
N GLY A 857 -7.82 3.89 -25.69
CA GLY A 857 -8.44 5.20 -25.48
C GLY A 857 -9.18 5.24 -24.13
N CYS A 858 -10.05 4.25 -23.91
CA CYS A 858 -10.72 4.04 -22.62
C CYS A 858 -9.91 3.09 -21.71
N HIS A 859 -9.39 1.98 -22.26
CA HIS A 859 -8.62 0.99 -21.49
C HIS A 859 -7.15 1.41 -21.32
N VAL A 860 -6.96 2.57 -20.69
CA VAL A 860 -5.65 3.16 -20.37
C VAL A 860 -4.82 2.19 -19.54
N GLU A 861 -3.68 1.77 -20.10
CA GLU A 861 -2.82 0.72 -19.56
C GLU A 861 -2.40 0.99 -18.12
N THR A 862 -1.68 2.09 -17.89
CA THR A 862 -0.99 2.41 -16.64
C THR A 862 -1.70 3.53 -15.89
N MET A 863 -1.75 3.42 -14.57
CA MET A 863 -2.15 4.47 -13.63
C MET A 863 -1.17 4.52 -12.46
N GLU A 864 -1.20 5.62 -11.72
CA GLU A 864 -0.42 5.85 -10.50
C GLU A 864 -1.35 5.99 -9.30
N THR A 865 -0.91 5.57 -8.11
CA THR A 865 -1.68 5.74 -6.87
C THR A 865 -1.07 6.77 -5.92
N SER A 866 -1.95 7.48 -5.21
CA SER A 866 -1.62 8.57 -4.29
C SER A 866 -0.75 8.13 -3.13
N GLN A 867 0.23 8.95 -2.76
CA GLN A 867 0.99 8.82 -1.50
C GLN A 867 0.14 9.15 -0.25
N PHE A 868 -1.09 9.65 -0.43
CA PHE A 868 -1.98 9.99 0.69
C PHE A 868 -2.97 8.88 1.06
N HIS A 869 -2.96 7.74 0.34
CA HIS A 869 -3.87 6.64 0.66
C HIS A 869 -3.57 6.04 2.06
N PRO A 870 -4.58 5.87 2.95
CA PRO A 870 -4.35 5.50 4.34
C PRO A 870 -3.71 4.11 4.49
N LEU A 871 -4.18 3.10 3.74
CA LEU A 871 -3.57 1.76 3.74
C LEU A 871 -2.25 1.80 2.97
N ALA A 872 -1.16 1.36 3.60
CA ALA A 872 0.20 1.46 3.07
C ALA A 872 0.45 0.59 1.83
N GLU A 873 -0.29 -0.50 1.67
CA GLU A 873 -0.19 -1.44 0.54
C GLU A 873 -0.47 -0.79 -0.81
N LEU A 874 -1.17 0.34 -0.81
CA LEU A 874 -1.81 0.97 -1.95
C LEU A 874 -1.23 2.36 -2.29
N ARG A 875 -0.22 2.83 -1.54
CA ARG A 875 0.45 4.12 -1.77
C ARG A 875 1.56 4.03 -2.82
N GLY A 876 1.69 5.05 -3.67
CA GLY A 876 2.86 5.23 -4.56
C GLY A 876 3.09 4.07 -5.53
N GLN A 877 2.01 3.47 -6.05
CA GLN A 877 2.08 2.29 -6.92
C GLN A 877 1.88 2.68 -8.39
N THR A 878 2.88 2.39 -9.23
CA THR A 878 2.63 2.15 -10.66
C THR A 878 1.83 0.87 -10.80
N ILE A 879 0.67 0.96 -11.46
CA ILE A 879 -0.28 -0.15 -11.65
C ILE A 879 -0.71 -0.23 -13.11
N HIS A 880 -1.12 -1.42 -13.57
CA HIS A 880 -1.60 -1.61 -14.95
C HIS A 880 -3.06 -2.12 -14.99
N PRO A 881 -4.05 -1.28 -14.65
CA PRO A 881 -5.45 -1.70 -14.55
C PRO A 881 -6.18 -1.80 -15.90
N TYR A 882 -5.68 -1.16 -16.96
CA TYR A 882 -6.37 -1.04 -18.27
C TYR A 882 -7.77 -0.42 -18.15
N THR A 883 -7.85 0.78 -17.55
CA THR A 883 -9.07 1.59 -17.39
C THR A 883 -8.73 3.03 -17.02
N ASP A 884 -9.51 3.97 -17.54
CA ASP A 884 -9.55 5.39 -17.16
C ASP A 884 -10.52 5.72 -16.01
N LEU A 885 -11.35 4.76 -15.59
CA LEU A 885 -12.50 4.91 -14.68
C LEU A 885 -13.62 5.86 -15.17
N LEU A 886 -13.59 6.31 -16.42
CA LEU A 886 -14.59 7.23 -16.99
C LEU A 886 -15.85 6.49 -17.48
N LEU A 887 -16.90 7.27 -17.76
CA LEU A 887 -18.15 6.84 -18.39
C LEU A 887 -18.09 7.08 -19.91
N HIS A 888 -18.46 6.07 -20.69
CA HIS A 888 -18.55 6.12 -22.16
C HIS A 888 -19.89 5.55 -22.65
N ASP A 889 -20.50 6.16 -23.68
CA ASP A 889 -21.64 5.63 -24.41
C ASP A 889 -21.22 4.39 -25.21
N MET A 890 -21.69 3.22 -24.80
CA MET A 890 -21.38 1.93 -25.44
C MET A 890 -22.42 1.54 -26.52
N GLY A 891 -23.28 2.47 -26.92
CA GLY A 891 -24.30 2.35 -27.95
C GLY A 891 -25.61 1.70 -27.49
N GLU A 892 -26.66 1.88 -28.30
CA GLU A 892 -28.02 1.35 -28.04
C GLU A 892 -28.05 -0.18 -27.82
N GLY A 893 -27.07 -0.92 -28.37
CA GLY A 893 -26.92 -2.36 -28.13
C GLY A 893 -26.62 -2.73 -26.67
N LEU A 894 -25.93 -1.86 -25.93
CA LEU A 894 -25.60 -2.03 -24.51
C LEU A 894 -26.37 -1.07 -23.60
N ALA A 895 -27.36 -0.34 -24.11
CA ALA A 895 -28.14 0.60 -23.32
C ALA A 895 -29.22 -0.09 -22.46
N ASP A 896 -29.35 0.34 -21.21
CA ASP A 896 -30.56 0.15 -20.41
C ASP A 896 -31.46 1.41 -20.48
N ASN A 897 -32.54 1.48 -19.69
CA ASN A 897 -33.42 2.65 -19.62
C ASN A 897 -33.36 3.41 -18.27
N LEU A 898 -32.34 3.14 -17.45
CA LEU A 898 -32.14 3.67 -16.11
C LEU A 898 -30.70 4.20 -15.93
N GLY A 899 -30.55 5.50 -16.18
CA GLY A 899 -29.35 6.25 -15.83
C GLY A 899 -29.07 6.32 -14.32
N GLU A 900 -27.88 6.79 -13.96
CA GLU A 900 -27.41 6.90 -12.58
C GLU A 900 -26.48 8.12 -12.44
N GLY A 901 -26.79 9.05 -11.53
CA GLY A 901 -26.04 10.31 -11.42
C GLY A 901 -26.10 11.12 -12.72
N ASN A 902 -24.95 11.42 -13.32
CA ASN A 902 -24.85 12.05 -14.64
C ASN A 902 -24.82 11.05 -15.82
N ALA A 903 -24.84 9.74 -15.55
CA ALA A 903 -24.82 8.69 -16.57
C ALA A 903 -26.24 8.43 -17.12
N THR A 904 -26.34 8.27 -18.44
CA THR A 904 -27.51 7.79 -19.16
C THR A 904 -27.61 6.26 -19.09
N GLY A 905 -28.62 5.68 -19.75
CA GLY A 905 -28.76 4.23 -19.87
C GLY A 905 -27.71 3.56 -20.75
N ALA A 906 -27.16 4.29 -21.74
CA ALA A 906 -26.13 3.79 -22.66
C ALA A 906 -24.70 3.91 -22.12
N GLU A 907 -24.47 4.81 -21.16
CA GLU A 907 -23.14 5.08 -20.63
C GLU A 907 -22.74 4.09 -19.52
N TRP A 908 -21.52 3.54 -19.62
CA TRP A 908 -20.98 2.58 -18.66
C TRP A 908 -19.56 2.98 -18.26
N ARG A 909 -19.16 2.61 -17.03
CA ARG A 909 -17.80 2.84 -16.56
C ARG A 909 -16.84 1.83 -17.20
N THR A 910 -15.71 2.29 -17.73
CA THR A 910 -14.62 1.41 -18.18
C THR A 910 -14.18 0.47 -17.05
N THR A 911 -14.38 -0.84 -17.20
CA THR A 911 -13.93 -1.81 -16.18
C THR A 911 -12.46 -2.16 -16.37
N PRO A 912 -11.66 -2.34 -15.28
CA PRO A 912 -10.28 -2.82 -15.40
C PRO A 912 -10.24 -4.20 -16.08
N LEU A 913 -9.18 -4.47 -16.84
CA LEU A 913 -8.99 -5.74 -17.56
C LEU A 913 -8.10 -6.74 -16.81
N TRP A 914 -7.53 -6.38 -15.66
CA TRP A 914 -6.73 -7.33 -14.88
C TRP A 914 -7.53 -8.59 -14.51
N GLY A 915 -6.92 -9.77 -14.65
CA GLY A 915 -7.57 -11.06 -14.44
C GLY A 915 -8.66 -11.44 -15.45
N ILE A 916 -8.92 -10.69 -16.54
CA ILE A 916 -10.00 -11.04 -17.48
C ILE A 916 -9.81 -12.42 -18.13
N GLY A 917 -8.56 -12.87 -18.32
CA GLY A 917 -8.23 -14.22 -18.78
C GLY A 917 -8.49 -15.33 -17.74
N LEU A 918 -8.54 -14.97 -16.45
CA LEU A 918 -8.80 -15.90 -15.34
C LEU A 918 -10.29 -15.93 -14.93
N SER A 919 -11.02 -14.84 -15.19
CA SER A 919 -12.39 -14.60 -14.67
C SER A 919 -13.39 -15.72 -14.99
N ALA A 920 -13.23 -16.45 -16.10
CA ALA A 920 -14.13 -17.53 -16.48
C ALA A 920 -13.99 -18.77 -15.59
N CYS A 921 -12.75 -19.11 -15.21
CA CYS A 921 -12.47 -20.21 -14.29
C CYS A 921 -12.81 -19.85 -12.83
N VAL A 922 -12.58 -18.60 -12.43
CA VAL A 922 -13.02 -18.09 -11.10
C VAL A 922 -14.55 -18.18 -10.95
N THR A 923 -15.28 -17.83 -12.01
CA THR A 923 -16.75 -17.87 -12.03
C THR A 923 -17.27 -19.31 -12.03
N GLY A 924 -16.96 -20.10 -13.07
CA GLY A 924 -17.51 -21.45 -13.24
C GLY A 924 -16.90 -22.53 -12.34
N GLY A 925 -15.68 -22.31 -11.84
CA GLY A 925 -15.04 -23.21 -10.88
C GLY A 925 -14.33 -24.41 -11.49
N VAL A 926 -14.32 -25.52 -10.74
CA VAL A 926 -13.62 -26.76 -11.11
C VAL A 926 -14.50 -28.00 -11.03
N THR A 927 -14.14 -29.00 -11.84
CA THR A 927 -14.61 -30.39 -11.71
C THR A 927 -13.43 -31.33 -11.47
N ASN A 928 -13.67 -32.47 -10.82
CA ASN A 928 -12.67 -33.49 -10.51
C ASN A 928 -13.29 -34.89 -10.65
N ASP A 929 -13.69 -35.24 -11.89
CA ASP A 929 -14.43 -36.46 -12.23
C ASP A 929 -13.66 -37.76 -11.91
N ILE A 930 -12.32 -37.70 -11.86
CA ILE A 930 -11.44 -38.85 -11.60
C ILE A 930 -11.02 -38.98 -10.12
N GLY A 931 -11.13 -37.89 -9.36
CA GLY A 931 -10.77 -37.80 -7.95
C GLY A 931 -9.27 -37.74 -7.67
N GLY A 932 -8.93 -37.30 -6.46
CA GLY A 932 -7.54 -37.08 -6.01
C GLY A 932 -7.06 -35.66 -6.28
N GLN A 933 -6.11 -35.19 -5.48
CA GLN A 933 -5.54 -33.84 -5.56
C GLN A 933 -4.70 -33.68 -6.83
N GLY A 934 -4.74 -32.51 -7.47
CA GLY A 934 -3.99 -32.26 -8.71
C GLY A 934 -4.69 -32.79 -9.96
N ASN A 935 -5.99 -33.08 -9.87
CA ASN A 935 -6.84 -33.55 -10.97
C ASN A 935 -8.05 -32.62 -11.19
N GLU A 936 -8.14 -31.52 -10.44
CA GLU A 936 -9.10 -30.46 -10.63
C GLU A 936 -8.84 -29.75 -11.98
N TYR A 937 -9.87 -29.52 -12.78
CA TYR A 937 -9.75 -28.71 -14.00
C TYR A 937 -10.85 -27.66 -14.08
N CYS A 938 -10.49 -26.50 -14.65
CA CYS A 938 -11.40 -25.39 -14.86
C CYS A 938 -12.62 -25.81 -15.67
N THR A 939 -13.79 -25.41 -15.19
CA THR A 939 -15.08 -25.49 -15.88
C THR A 939 -15.49 -24.05 -16.21
N PRO A 940 -15.05 -23.49 -17.35
CA PRO A 940 -15.11 -22.05 -17.56
C PRO A 940 -16.53 -21.56 -17.86
N GLU A 941 -17.01 -20.58 -17.09
CA GLU A 941 -18.26 -19.88 -17.35
C GLU A 941 -17.99 -18.41 -17.70
N HIS A 942 -18.33 -18.02 -18.93
CA HIS A 942 -18.04 -16.68 -19.45
C HIS A 942 -19.24 -15.75 -19.27
N SER A 943 -19.04 -14.67 -18.50
CA SER A 943 -20.08 -13.70 -18.11
C SER A 943 -19.61 -12.25 -18.22
N TYR A 944 -19.10 -11.88 -19.39
CA TYR A 944 -18.59 -10.53 -19.64
C TYR A 944 -19.72 -9.51 -19.89
N LEU A 945 -19.37 -8.22 -19.77
CA LEU A 945 -20.27 -7.05 -19.83
C LEU A 945 -21.20 -6.93 -18.60
N HIS A 946 -22.02 -5.87 -18.53
CA HIS A 946 -22.78 -5.49 -17.34
C HIS A 946 -23.87 -6.50 -16.93
N ASP A 947 -24.39 -7.29 -17.86
CA ASP A 947 -25.45 -8.27 -17.65
C ASP A 947 -24.99 -9.73 -17.77
N GLY A 948 -23.73 -9.96 -18.16
CA GLY A 948 -23.16 -11.29 -18.42
C GLY A 948 -23.48 -11.88 -19.79
N ARG A 949 -24.00 -11.09 -20.76
CA ARG A 949 -24.44 -11.64 -22.05
C ARG A 949 -23.35 -12.33 -22.87
N ALA A 950 -22.11 -11.84 -22.84
CA ALA A 950 -21.07 -12.27 -23.77
C ALA A 950 -20.34 -13.54 -23.31
N ARG A 951 -20.34 -14.56 -24.18
CA ARG A 951 -19.82 -15.93 -23.94
C ARG A 951 -18.33 -16.09 -24.21
N SER A 952 -17.64 -15.03 -24.64
CA SER A 952 -16.19 -14.98 -24.81
C SER A 952 -15.71 -13.53 -24.77
N ILE A 953 -14.39 -13.32 -24.63
CA ILE A 953 -13.77 -11.99 -24.75
C ILE A 953 -14.00 -11.43 -26.17
N GLU A 954 -14.00 -12.29 -27.19
CA GLU A 954 -14.33 -11.91 -28.58
C GLU A 954 -15.79 -11.43 -28.72
N GLU A 955 -16.78 -12.14 -28.14
CA GLU A 955 -18.18 -11.68 -28.14
C GLU A 955 -18.31 -10.36 -27.36
N ALA A 956 -17.53 -10.16 -26.29
CA ALA A 956 -17.52 -8.91 -25.55
C ALA A 956 -16.99 -7.74 -26.40
N ILE A 957 -15.88 -7.91 -27.13
CA ILE A 957 -15.36 -6.92 -28.10
C ILE A 957 -16.43 -6.62 -29.16
N LEU A 958 -17.06 -7.65 -29.74
CA LEU A 958 -18.09 -7.48 -30.78
C LEU A 958 -19.40 -6.82 -30.28
N TRP A 959 -19.56 -6.60 -28.97
CA TRP A 959 -20.64 -5.79 -28.40
C TRP A 959 -20.33 -4.29 -28.24
N HIS A 960 -19.09 -3.85 -28.47
CA HIS A 960 -18.67 -2.45 -28.30
C HIS A 960 -19.24 -1.55 -29.41
N GLY A 961 -20.35 -0.88 -29.13
CA GLY A 961 -20.89 0.20 -29.96
C GLY A 961 -20.56 1.59 -29.41
N GLY A 962 -21.27 2.60 -29.90
CA GLY A 962 -21.12 3.98 -29.44
C GLY A 962 -19.73 4.53 -29.72
N GLU A 963 -19.08 5.10 -28.71
CA GLU A 963 -17.70 5.61 -28.78
C GLU A 963 -16.70 4.51 -29.22
N ALA A 964 -16.90 3.27 -28.73
CA ALA A 964 -16.01 2.15 -29.01
C ALA A 964 -16.29 1.41 -30.34
N GLU A 965 -17.28 1.85 -31.13
CA GLU A 965 -17.64 1.25 -32.43
C GLU A 965 -16.46 1.26 -33.43
N ALA A 966 -15.63 2.31 -33.40
CA ALA A 966 -14.45 2.42 -34.26
C ALA A 966 -13.43 1.30 -33.95
N SER A 967 -13.13 1.08 -32.67
CA SER A 967 -12.20 0.06 -32.19
C SER A 967 -12.73 -1.36 -32.42
N ARG A 968 -14.05 -1.56 -32.32
CA ARG A 968 -14.72 -2.82 -32.72
C ARG A 968 -14.53 -3.11 -34.20
N ILE A 969 -14.81 -2.15 -35.08
CA ILE A 969 -14.63 -2.31 -36.54
C ILE A 969 -13.15 -2.53 -36.89
N ALA A 970 -12.23 -1.88 -36.19
CA ALA A 970 -10.79 -2.10 -36.36
C ALA A 970 -10.41 -3.54 -36.00
N PHE A 971 -10.88 -4.08 -34.87
CA PHE A 971 -10.70 -5.49 -34.51
C PHE A 971 -11.31 -6.46 -35.54
N GLU A 972 -12.52 -6.20 -36.05
CA GLU A 972 -13.14 -7.00 -37.12
C GLU A 972 -12.33 -6.98 -38.43
N SER A 973 -11.54 -5.94 -38.67
CA SER A 973 -10.71 -5.79 -39.88
C SER A 973 -9.34 -6.48 -39.82
N LEU A 974 -8.90 -6.88 -38.63
CA LEU A 974 -7.63 -7.59 -38.40
C LEU A 974 -7.60 -8.97 -39.08
N SER A 975 -6.40 -9.53 -39.28
CA SER A 975 -6.30 -10.93 -39.70
C SER A 975 -6.67 -11.86 -38.53
N ALA A 976 -7.13 -13.08 -38.82
CA ALA A 976 -7.47 -14.05 -37.78
C ALA A 976 -6.28 -14.37 -36.83
N SER A 977 -5.04 -14.25 -37.30
CA SER A 977 -3.82 -14.35 -36.48
C SER A 977 -3.62 -13.13 -35.57
N ASP A 978 -3.97 -11.93 -36.03
CA ASP A 978 -3.85 -10.70 -35.25
C ASP A 978 -4.99 -10.57 -34.22
N GLN A 979 -6.20 -10.99 -34.58
CA GLN A 979 -7.31 -11.20 -33.63
C GLN A 979 -6.93 -12.21 -32.55
N SER A 980 -6.33 -13.35 -32.94
CA SER A 980 -5.80 -14.35 -32.00
C SER A 980 -4.69 -13.78 -31.10
N ALA A 981 -3.87 -12.86 -31.60
CA ALA A 981 -2.83 -12.19 -30.81
C ALA A 981 -3.44 -11.23 -29.76
N VAL A 982 -4.38 -10.37 -30.16
CA VAL A 982 -5.12 -9.49 -29.22
C VAL A 982 -5.84 -10.33 -28.14
N LEU A 983 -6.48 -11.43 -28.53
CA LEU A 983 -7.10 -12.35 -27.59
C LEU A 983 -6.07 -13.06 -26.70
N ALA A 984 -4.89 -13.44 -27.20
CA ALA A 984 -3.82 -14.00 -26.37
C ALA A 984 -3.32 -12.99 -25.33
N PHE A 985 -3.14 -11.73 -25.71
CA PHE A 985 -2.82 -10.64 -24.79
C PHE A 985 -3.90 -10.48 -23.71
N LEU A 986 -5.19 -10.40 -24.07
CA LEU A 986 -6.27 -10.29 -23.08
C LEU A 986 -6.39 -11.54 -22.18
N ASN A 987 -6.08 -12.73 -22.68
CA ASN A 987 -6.00 -13.94 -21.85
C ASN A 987 -4.75 -14.00 -20.95
N SER A 988 -3.74 -13.14 -21.18
CA SER A 988 -2.56 -13.03 -20.32
C SER A 988 -2.76 -12.15 -19.08
N LEU A 989 -3.83 -11.32 -19.06
CA LEU A 989 -4.23 -10.45 -17.94
C LEU A 989 -5.03 -11.23 -16.88
#